data_AF-A0A9P8FLJ6-F1
#
_entry.id   AF-A0A9P8FLJ6-F1
#
_cell.length_a   1.000
_cell.length_b   1.000
_cell.length_c   1.000
_cell.angle_alpha   90.00
_cell.angle_beta   90.00
_cell.angle_gamma   90.00
#
_symmetry.space_group_name_H-M   'P 1'
#
loop_
_entity.id
_entity.type
_entity.pdbx_description
1 polymer ?
#
loop_
_entity_poly.entity_id
_entity_poly.type
_entity_poly.pdbx_seq_one_letter_code
_entity_poly.pdbx_strand_id
1 'polypeptide(L)'
;MSASTSLKLAVLGLIPLALSQGGLVINPKNAGLQVGSHPSSVPIVLSSMVNNRAFAMTPGDANFDGIHSGYPAQYLPDSNFTYAGVNYIFPKYKQSGDDNVLAQGQIITPPQGRYSSISMLVAAESAVATGYVNVTYTDNTTSSGPVLVDPFWSWPYPYGGDIVFPYYLTNSSVDYNRSMIYQSVNWLDSTKEVSSVTLPNVTSGAATGPGGAAENTRLHIFAVSLVSASGSGISLEIQQARSTQLWIESTNKTQIFETIIVNTGDDWILANNSVKVSVEAPGVKTVQPGIINRLRPGDRAIVRIGVINANGTEPGTTGEATLRVTGAGVQASSTFNATFGIGTYEATYESIYTHESPTWYTGGKYGIFIHWGVYAVPGWGNSGKKEQYAEWYWWYMNQGIDSSNPADFYQYNLATYGPDHAYDDFIQNFTTEYYDPKEWVDLFDDAGAQYFVQVSKHHEGYALFDIPSDITKRTSVAQVPHKNLLQMLFDAADQYQPHLHKATYFSLPEWFHPDYKKYGFGDSHGAAWPGGLALNPYTNQTLPYTGYVPVDDFVSDLILPEMQILAQMGTEIMWCDIGGPNLTAEFSAEYFNNMAAQGKQVLINNRCGLPGDFDTPEYARYEAVQMRKWESNLGMDPFSYGYNRATPVSAYITPAEIVTSLIDITSKNGNFLLDIGPQANGTIIDIEKQNLRAAGKWIKSHGEAIFNTTYWFITPEEGDTIRFTQTPDAFYILTLYPPNSTLVLDSPVPYVSGDQVTVVGGNMSGSVVPSRLLSNGSLELTISDAVIAGDEYSWVFKISFGGVAATNATYTGSAPPAQQTISGAGKWSSGWTRLMPSVVLGFVLWLA
;
A
#
# COMPACT_ATOMS: atom_id res chain seq x y z
N MET A 1 -58.29 -26.07 -20.43
CA MET A 1 -59.09 -25.51 -19.31
C MET A 1 -58.28 -25.67 -18.04
N SER A 2 -57.84 -24.53 -17.49
CA SER A 2 -57.64 -24.23 -16.06
C SER A 2 -57.53 -25.40 -15.07
N ALA A 3 -56.37 -25.53 -14.42
CA ALA A 3 -56.31 -25.71 -12.97
C ALA A 3 -54.96 -25.21 -12.44
N SER A 4 -55.02 -24.14 -11.65
CA SER A 4 -53.93 -23.57 -10.88
C SER A 4 -53.69 -24.37 -9.60
N THR A 5 -52.43 -24.51 -9.18
CA THR A 5 -52.10 -24.81 -7.78
C THR A 5 -50.68 -24.34 -7.47
N SER A 6 -50.61 -23.10 -6.96
CA SER A 6 -49.73 -22.59 -5.91
C SER A 6 -48.43 -23.36 -5.62
N LEU A 7 -47.31 -22.86 -6.15
CA LEU A 7 -46.02 -22.93 -5.46
C LEU A 7 -45.82 -21.58 -4.77
N LYS A 8 -45.82 -21.59 -3.43
CA LYS A 8 -45.55 -20.41 -2.60
C LYS A 8 -44.12 -19.93 -2.89
N LEU A 9 -44.02 -18.74 -3.48
CA LEU A 9 -42.81 -17.93 -3.52
C LEU A 9 -42.29 -17.73 -2.09
N ALA A 10 -41.13 -18.31 -1.78
CA ALA A 10 -40.30 -17.93 -0.65
C ALA A 10 -39.25 -16.88 -1.08
N VAL A 11 -39.67 -15.89 -1.90
CA VAL A 11 -38.82 -14.77 -2.39
C VAL A 11 -39.07 -13.50 -1.55
N LEU A 12 -39.38 -13.67 -0.26
CA LEU A 12 -39.66 -12.56 0.67
C LEU A 12 -38.81 -12.61 1.95
N GLY A 13 -37.76 -13.44 1.97
CA GLY A 13 -36.89 -13.62 3.15
C GLY A 13 -35.53 -12.91 3.12
N LEU A 14 -35.07 -12.39 1.97
CA LEU A 14 -33.68 -11.92 1.80
C LEU A 14 -33.51 -10.39 1.74
N ILE A 15 -34.60 -9.62 1.62
CA ILE A 15 -34.56 -8.16 1.58
C ILE A 15 -34.47 -7.50 2.99
N PRO A 16 -35.00 -8.07 4.10
CA PRO A 16 -34.90 -7.41 5.40
C PRO A 16 -33.60 -7.66 6.17
N LEU A 17 -32.75 -8.63 5.77
CA LEU A 17 -31.46 -8.88 6.44
C LEU A 17 -30.35 -7.92 5.97
N ALA A 18 -30.37 -7.49 4.70
CA ALA A 18 -29.46 -6.49 4.16
C ALA A 18 -29.69 -5.06 4.72
N LEU A 19 -30.84 -4.80 5.34
CA LEU A 19 -31.15 -3.53 5.99
C LEU A 19 -30.74 -3.50 7.48
N SER A 20 -30.28 -4.63 8.04
CA SER A 20 -29.91 -4.74 9.46
C SER A 20 -28.42 -4.59 9.74
N GLN A 21 -27.58 -4.50 8.69
CA GLN A 21 -26.14 -4.32 8.80
C GLN A 21 -25.72 -3.14 7.91
N GLY A 22 -25.13 -2.11 8.52
CA GLY A 22 -24.61 -0.95 7.80
C GLY A 22 -25.13 0.37 8.35
N GLY A 23 -24.81 0.67 9.61
CA GLY A 23 -24.80 2.06 10.09
C GLY A 23 -23.61 2.82 9.51
N LEU A 24 -23.45 4.08 9.93
CA LEU A 24 -22.18 4.80 9.75
C LEU A 24 -21.05 3.96 10.37
N VAL A 25 -20.03 3.63 9.59
CA VAL A 25 -18.82 2.99 10.10
C VAL A 25 -17.73 4.07 10.13
N ILE A 26 -17.51 4.67 11.30
CA ILE A 26 -16.35 5.54 11.52
C ILE A 26 -15.18 4.61 11.77
N ASN A 27 -14.17 4.51 10.89
CA ASN A 27 -13.10 3.53 11.10
C ASN A 27 -11.85 3.61 10.17
N PRO A 28 -10.62 3.84 10.69
CA PRO A 28 -9.36 3.42 10.06
C PRO A 28 -8.70 2.21 10.79
N LYS A 29 -9.43 1.63 11.75
CA LYS A 29 -9.33 0.36 12.52
C LYS A 29 -8.92 0.45 14.01
N ASN A 30 -9.56 1.15 14.95
CA ASN A 30 -10.74 2.02 14.96
C ASN A 30 -10.60 2.98 16.16
N ALA A 31 -10.85 4.27 15.94
CA ALA A 31 -10.57 5.34 16.88
C ALA A 31 -11.33 5.15 18.20
N GLY A 32 -10.61 4.84 19.29
CA GLY A 32 -11.21 4.80 20.63
C GLY A 32 -11.87 6.14 20.94
N LEU A 33 -13.10 6.09 21.47
CA LEU A 33 -13.67 7.25 22.16
C LEU A 33 -12.75 7.57 23.32
N GLN A 34 -11.90 8.56 23.11
CA GLN A 34 -11.00 9.05 24.13
C GLN A 34 -11.76 10.00 25.04
N VAL A 35 -11.57 9.82 26.33
CA VAL A 35 -12.14 10.66 27.38
C VAL A 35 -10.93 11.32 28.06
N GLY A 36 -10.42 12.41 27.48
CA GLY A 36 -9.17 12.99 27.97
C GLY A 36 -8.68 14.22 27.22
N SER A 37 -7.54 14.73 27.67
CA SER A 37 -6.84 15.85 27.03
C SER A 37 -6.12 15.39 25.77
N HIS A 38 -6.66 15.76 24.62
CA HIS A 38 -5.97 15.72 23.33
C HIS A 38 -5.26 17.05 23.05
N PRO A 39 -4.36 17.09 22.06
CA PRO A 39 -3.88 18.34 21.55
C PRO A 39 -5.03 19.28 21.22
N SER A 40 -4.86 20.53 21.62
CA SER A 40 -5.86 21.55 21.35
C SER A 40 -5.96 21.75 19.83
N SER A 41 -6.99 21.18 19.22
CA SER A 41 -7.29 21.40 17.82
C SER A 41 -8.27 22.57 17.65
N VAL A 42 -8.08 23.37 16.61
CA VAL A 42 -8.90 24.53 16.24
C VAL A 42 -9.67 24.20 14.96
N PRO A 43 -10.95 23.78 15.05
CA PRO A 43 -11.78 23.59 13.88
C PRO A 43 -12.04 24.91 13.16
N ILE A 44 -12.00 24.89 11.83
CA ILE A 44 -12.25 26.07 10.99
C ILE A 44 -13.68 26.03 10.46
N VAL A 45 -14.41 27.13 10.62
CA VAL A 45 -15.77 27.27 10.12
C VAL A 45 -15.75 27.52 8.61
N LEU A 46 -16.22 26.54 7.83
CA LEU A 46 -16.24 26.62 6.36
C LEU A 46 -17.57 27.12 5.79
N SER A 47 -18.55 27.47 6.62
CA SER A 47 -19.93 27.73 6.19
C SER A 47 -20.10 28.88 5.18
N SER A 48 -19.15 29.81 5.10
CA SER A 48 -19.13 30.88 4.10
C SER A 48 -18.39 30.51 2.81
N MET A 49 -17.77 29.34 2.75
CA MET A 49 -16.95 28.85 1.62
C MET A 49 -17.58 27.67 0.88
N VAL A 50 -18.65 27.08 1.43
CA VAL A 50 -19.38 25.99 0.77
C VAL A 50 -19.91 26.45 -0.58
N ASN A 51 -19.73 25.59 -1.59
CA ASN A 51 -20.06 25.88 -2.98
C ASN A 51 -20.49 24.61 -3.75
N ASN A 52 -20.78 23.54 -3.02
CA ASN A 52 -21.25 22.27 -3.56
C ASN A 52 -22.13 21.51 -2.54
N ARG A 53 -22.91 20.55 -3.03
CA ARG A 53 -23.86 19.76 -2.23
C ARG A 53 -23.51 18.28 -2.30
N ALA A 54 -23.05 17.72 -1.19
CA ALA A 54 -22.60 16.35 -1.05
C ALA A 54 -23.64 15.42 -0.42
N PHE A 55 -24.50 15.91 0.48
CA PHE A 55 -25.39 15.06 1.27
C PHE A 55 -26.79 14.97 0.70
N ALA A 56 -27.32 13.75 0.63
CA ALA A 56 -28.61 13.44 0.04
C ALA A 56 -29.48 12.61 0.99
N MET A 57 -30.77 12.90 1.01
CA MET A 57 -31.80 12.06 1.67
C MET A 57 -32.46 11.08 0.69
N THR A 58 -32.49 11.41 -0.60
CA THR A 58 -33.09 10.60 -1.68
C THR A 58 -32.22 10.67 -2.95
N PRO A 59 -32.33 9.71 -3.88
CA PRO A 59 -31.64 9.79 -5.17
C PRO A 59 -31.89 11.12 -5.90
N GLY A 60 -30.83 11.69 -6.48
CA GLY A 60 -30.86 12.98 -7.19
C GLY A 60 -30.95 14.23 -6.31
N ASP A 61 -30.96 14.10 -4.98
CA ASP A 61 -31.06 15.24 -4.04
C ASP A 61 -29.76 16.07 -3.99
N ALA A 62 -28.60 15.43 -4.09
CA ALA A 62 -27.29 16.09 -4.09
C ALA A 62 -26.69 16.17 -5.51
N ASN A 63 -25.59 16.90 -5.64
CA ASN A 63 -24.74 16.85 -6.82
C ASN A 63 -23.27 16.90 -6.39
N PHE A 64 -22.84 15.83 -5.72
CA PHE A 64 -21.47 15.71 -5.23
C PHE A 64 -20.48 15.76 -6.39
N ASP A 65 -20.68 14.87 -7.36
CA ASP A 65 -19.73 14.49 -8.41
C ASP A 65 -20.03 15.08 -9.80
N GLY A 66 -21.05 15.94 -9.91
CA GLY A 66 -21.49 16.51 -11.19
C GLY A 66 -22.51 15.65 -11.95
N ILE A 67 -22.79 14.43 -11.48
CA ILE A 67 -23.79 13.51 -12.07
C ILE A 67 -24.93 13.17 -11.08
N HIS A 68 -25.14 14.04 -10.09
CA HIS A 68 -26.21 13.94 -9.09
C HIS A 68 -26.07 12.79 -8.09
N SER A 69 -24.85 12.38 -7.76
CA SER A 69 -24.61 11.47 -6.64
C SER A 69 -24.53 12.21 -5.30
N GLY A 70 -24.67 11.49 -4.19
CA GLY A 70 -24.45 12.02 -2.85
C GLY A 70 -24.38 10.96 -1.75
N TYR A 71 -23.81 11.38 -0.61
CA TYR A 71 -23.71 10.55 0.59
C TYR A 71 -25.04 10.52 1.35
N PRO A 72 -25.40 9.39 1.98
CA PRO A 72 -26.65 9.26 2.70
C PRO A 72 -26.66 10.05 4.02
N ALA A 73 -27.38 11.17 4.03
CA ALA A 73 -27.44 12.15 5.11
C ALA A 73 -27.86 11.58 6.48
N GLN A 74 -28.62 10.48 6.50
CA GLN A 74 -29.08 9.81 7.73
C GLN A 74 -27.96 9.18 8.56
N TYR A 75 -26.77 8.99 7.96
CA TYR A 75 -25.61 8.39 8.60
C TYR A 75 -24.52 9.42 8.90
N LEU A 76 -24.80 10.72 8.90
CA LEU A 76 -23.76 11.72 9.17
C LEU A 76 -23.31 11.71 10.64
N PRO A 77 -22.00 11.83 10.94
CA PRO A 77 -21.52 12.03 12.29
C PRO A 77 -22.04 13.35 12.87
N ASP A 78 -21.91 13.54 14.19
CA ASP A 78 -22.27 14.79 14.87
C ASP A 78 -21.54 16.01 14.32
N SER A 79 -22.10 17.22 14.49
CA SER A 79 -21.48 18.42 13.91
C SER A 79 -20.18 18.76 14.64
N ASN A 80 -20.15 18.55 15.95
CA ASN A 80 -18.91 18.52 16.70
C ASN A 80 -18.40 17.08 16.68
N PHE A 81 -17.53 16.79 15.71
CA PHE A 81 -17.01 15.46 15.47
C PHE A 81 -15.55 15.39 15.89
N THR A 82 -15.17 14.35 16.61
CA THR A 82 -13.78 14.11 16.98
C THR A 82 -13.30 12.83 16.31
N TYR A 83 -12.19 12.91 15.60
CA TYR A 83 -11.60 11.78 14.89
C TYR A 83 -10.08 11.85 14.95
N ALA A 84 -9.44 10.70 15.25
CA ALA A 84 -7.99 10.59 15.44
C ALA A 84 -7.39 11.67 16.37
N GLY A 85 -8.15 12.06 17.42
CA GLY A 85 -7.75 13.10 18.37
C GLY A 85 -7.96 14.54 17.94
N VAL A 86 -8.55 14.76 16.77
CA VAL A 86 -8.76 16.10 16.18
C VAL A 86 -10.24 16.42 16.18
N ASN A 87 -10.59 17.61 16.68
CA ASN A 87 -11.96 18.11 16.61
C ASN A 87 -12.23 18.77 15.26
N TYR A 88 -13.42 18.52 14.72
CA TYR A 88 -13.91 19.04 13.46
C TYR A 88 -15.29 19.66 13.65
N ILE A 89 -15.59 20.67 12.83
CA ILE A 89 -16.96 21.12 12.58
C ILE A 89 -17.41 20.40 11.31
N PHE A 90 -18.08 19.27 11.49
CA PHE A 90 -18.57 18.45 10.39
C PHE A 90 -19.89 19.05 9.84
N PRO A 91 -20.03 19.13 8.51
CA PRO A 91 -21.22 19.69 7.88
C PRO A 91 -22.43 18.78 8.09
N LYS A 92 -23.60 19.39 8.18
CA LYS A 92 -24.89 18.70 8.32
C LYS A 92 -25.70 18.87 7.05
N TYR A 93 -26.52 17.86 6.77
CA TYR A 93 -27.49 17.92 5.67
C TYR A 93 -28.35 19.18 5.74
N LYS A 94 -28.51 19.82 4.59
CA LYS A 94 -29.43 20.93 4.39
C LYS A 94 -30.46 20.53 3.35
N GLN A 95 -31.72 20.91 3.58
CA GLN A 95 -32.80 20.70 2.61
C GLN A 95 -32.56 21.47 1.30
N SER A 96 -31.80 22.57 1.36
CA SER A 96 -31.36 23.33 0.19
C SER A 96 -30.02 24.03 0.46
N GLY A 97 -29.30 24.33 -0.62
CA GLY A 97 -27.99 24.96 -0.58
C GLY A 97 -26.83 23.99 -0.37
N ASP A 98 -25.63 24.56 -0.26
CA ASP A 98 -24.38 23.84 -0.25
C ASP A 98 -23.95 23.42 1.16
N ASP A 99 -23.26 22.29 1.25
CA ASP A 99 -22.81 21.66 2.49
C ASP A 99 -21.35 21.19 2.47
N ASN A 100 -20.66 21.28 1.34
CA ASN A 100 -19.22 21.07 1.26
C ASN A 100 -18.51 22.09 0.35
N VAL A 101 -17.18 22.09 0.43
CA VAL A 101 -16.30 22.97 -0.34
C VAL A 101 -15.62 22.18 -1.44
N LEU A 102 -15.73 22.60 -2.69
CA LEU A 102 -14.85 22.19 -3.79
C LEU A 102 -13.50 22.87 -3.62
N ALA A 103 -12.40 22.12 -3.59
CA ALA A 103 -11.06 22.65 -3.41
C ALA A 103 -10.62 23.46 -4.64
N GLN A 104 -10.70 24.79 -4.55
CA GLN A 104 -10.47 25.74 -5.64
C GLN A 104 -9.44 26.81 -5.23
N GLY A 105 -8.57 26.53 -4.26
CA GLY A 105 -7.58 27.49 -3.78
C GLY A 105 -8.12 28.51 -2.78
N GLN A 106 -9.21 28.20 -2.07
CA GLN A 106 -9.75 29.08 -1.03
C GLN A 106 -8.71 29.36 0.05
N ILE A 107 -8.74 30.57 0.59
CA ILE A 107 -7.83 30.99 1.67
C ILE A 107 -8.62 31.01 2.97
N ILE A 108 -8.13 30.28 3.97
CA ILE A 108 -8.59 30.34 5.35
C ILE A 108 -7.62 31.15 6.20
N THR A 109 -8.15 31.90 7.17
CA THR A 109 -7.37 32.63 8.17
C THR A 109 -7.66 32.02 9.54
N PRO A 110 -6.83 31.08 10.01
CA PRO A 110 -6.98 30.56 11.37
C PRO A 110 -6.74 31.68 12.39
N PRO A 111 -7.17 31.51 13.65
CA PRO A 111 -6.74 32.39 14.74
C PRO A 111 -5.21 32.52 14.75
N GLN A 112 -4.70 33.71 15.11
CA GLN A 112 -3.27 33.91 15.18
C GLN A 112 -2.67 32.98 16.24
N GLY A 113 -1.68 32.19 15.83
CA GLY A 113 -1.03 31.21 16.69
C GLY A 113 -0.07 30.29 15.94
N ARG A 114 0.62 29.45 16.69
CA ARG A 114 1.51 28.40 16.17
C ARG A 114 0.77 27.08 16.13
N TYR A 115 0.98 26.31 15.06
CA TYR A 115 0.30 25.05 14.81
C TYR A 115 1.32 24.01 14.32
N SER A 116 1.14 22.75 14.71
CA SER A 116 2.01 21.64 14.28
C SER A 116 1.52 20.93 13.03
N SER A 117 0.22 21.00 12.74
CA SER A 117 -0.37 20.37 11.56
C SER A 117 -1.74 20.93 11.21
N ILE A 118 -2.12 20.79 9.94
CA ILE A 118 -3.49 20.95 9.45
C ILE A 118 -4.04 19.58 9.07
N SER A 119 -5.28 19.30 9.48
CA SER A 119 -6.01 18.08 9.15
C SER A 119 -7.30 18.42 8.42
N MET A 120 -7.60 17.68 7.36
CA MET A 120 -8.79 17.89 6.53
C MET A 120 -9.57 16.58 6.38
N LEU A 121 -10.90 16.66 6.37
CA LEU A 121 -11.77 15.56 5.96
C LEU A 121 -12.19 15.80 4.51
N VAL A 122 -11.83 14.89 3.62
CA VAL A 122 -11.79 15.12 2.17
C VAL A 122 -12.21 13.87 1.38
N ALA A 123 -12.67 14.05 0.14
CA ALA A 123 -12.89 12.95 -0.80
C ALA A 123 -12.76 13.44 -2.25
N ALA A 124 -12.25 12.57 -3.14
CA ALA A 124 -12.26 12.82 -4.58
C ALA A 124 -13.52 12.24 -5.25
N GLU A 125 -13.74 12.57 -6.51
CA GLU A 125 -14.92 12.13 -7.26
C GLU A 125 -14.71 10.78 -7.94
N SER A 126 -14.01 10.79 -9.09
CA SER A 126 -13.90 9.66 -10.02
C SER A 126 -12.49 9.10 -10.12
N ALA A 127 -11.48 9.90 -9.79
CA ALA A 127 -10.07 9.53 -9.83
C ALA A 127 -9.31 10.09 -8.62
N VAL A 128 -8.12 9.56 -8.35
CA VAL A 128 -7.25 10.01 -7.26
C VAL A 128 -6.91 11.48 -7.47
N ALA A 129 -7.30 12.33 -6.52
CA ALA A 129 -7.07 13.76 -6.53
C ALA A 129 -5.73 14.10 -5.87
N THR A 130 -4.90 14.88 -6.55
CA THR A 130 -3.63 15.38 -6.01
C THR A 130 -3.62 16.90 -5.95
N GLY A 131 -3.06 17.47 -4.89
CA GLY A 131 -2.94 18.91 -4.72
C GLY A 131 -1.94 19.29 -3.63
N TYR A 132 -1.95 20.57 -3.26
CA TYR A 132 -1.06 21.10 -2.22
C TYR A 132 -1.82 22.01 -1.26
N VAL A 133 -1.52 21.89 0.02
CA VAL A 133 -1.87 22.91 1.02
C VAL A 133 -0.68 23.85 1.15
N ASN A 134 -0.90 25.15 0.96
CA ASN A 134 0.15 26.16 1.10
C ASN A 134 -0.11 27.02 2.32
N VAL A 135 0.90 27.23 3.16
CA VAL A 135 0.81 28.02 4.38
C VAL A 135 1.70 29.23 4.28
N THR A 136 1.17 30.38 4.67
CA THR A 136 1.94 31.63 4.82
C THR A 136 2.04 31.97 6.29
N TYR A 137 3.26 32.24 6.75
CA TYR A 137 3.57 32.62 8.12
C TYR A 137 3.63 34.15 8.27
N THR A 138 3.53 34.64 9.51
CA THR A 138 3.55 36.09 9.80
C THR A 138 4.89 36.77 9.47
N ASP A 139 5.96 36.00 9.31
CA ASP A 139 7.28 36.46 8.82
C ASP A 139 7.40 36.50 7.28
N ASN A 140 6.31 36.21 6.56
CA ASN A 140 6.20 36.07 5.10
C ASN A 140 6.92 34.86 4.49
N THR A 141 7.45 33.95 5.31
CA THR A 141 7.89 32.65 4.79
C THR A 141 6.68 31.76 4.46
N THR A 142 6.90 30.75 3.64
CA THR A 142 5.86 29.80 3.24
C THR A 142 6.32 28.35 3.38
N SER A 143 5.36 27.45 3.51
CA SER A 143 5.55 26.01 3.39
C SER A 143 4.44 25.41 2.52
N SER A 144 4.70 24.23 1.95
CA SER A 144 3.74 23.51 1.13
C SER A 144 3.75 22.04 1.53
N GLY A 145 2.57 21.42 1.56
CA GLY A 145 2.40 20.01 1.85
C GLY A 145 1.54 19.34 0.78
N PRO A 146 1.98 18.21 0.18
CA PRO A 146 1.20 17.52 -0.83
C PRO A 146 -0.01 16.82 -0.22
N VAL A 147 -1.07 16.69 -1.01
CA VAL A 147 -2.33 16.02 -0.68
C VAL A 147 -2.61 15.02 -1.79
N LEU A 148 -2.97 13.79 -1.41
CA LEU A 148 -3.41 12.73 -2.31
C LEU A 148 -4.65 12.10 -1.66
N VAL A 149 -5.76 12.03 -2.41
CA VAL A 149 -7.04 11.60 -1.88
C VAL A 149 -7.75 10.71 -2.89
N ASP A 150 -8.21 9.56 -2.43
CA ASP A 150 -8.91 8.58 -3.26
C ASP A 150 -10.35 9.00 -3.60
N PRO A 151 -10.93 8.43 -4.67
CA PRO A 151 -12.36 8.54 -4.98
C PRO A 151 -13.24 8.15 -3.81
N PHE A 152 -14.39 8.82 -3.66
CA PHE A 152 -15.33 8.52 -2.58
C PHE A 152 -15.94 7.12 -2.67
N TRP A 153 -15.96 6.52 -3.85
CA TRP A 153 -16.28 5.11 -4.05
C TRP A 153 -15.51 4.62 -5.27
N SER A 154 -15.37 3.30 -5.39
CA SER A 154 -14.76 2.69 -6.57
C SER A 154 -15.22 1.25 -6.70
N TRP A 155 -15.41 0.82 -7.94
CA TRP A 155 -15.67 -0.54 -8.33
C TRP A 155 -14.79 -0.88 -9.55
N PRO A 156 -14.19 -2.07 -9.61
CA PRO A 156 -14.27 -3.18 -8.64
C PRO A 156 -13.27 -3.09 -7.46
N TYR A 157 -12.51 -2.00 -7.35
CA TYR A 157 -11.44 -1.80 -6.36
C TYR A 157 -11.86 -0.83 -5.24
N PRO A 158 -12.48 -1.30 -4.15
CA PRO A 158 -12.88 -0.41 -3.06
C PRO A 158 -11.66 0.13 -2.29
N TYR A 159 -11.63 1.44 -2.06
CA TYR A 159 -10.61 2.10 -1.24
C TYR A 159 -10.95 2.06 0.26
N GLY A 160 -9.93 2.11 1.13
CA GLY A 160 -10.14 2.13 2.58
C GLY A 160 -10.24 3.55 3.14
N GLY A 161 -11.45 4.01 3.44
CA GLY A 161 -11.70 5.34 4.02
C GLY A 161 -11.77 5.41 5.54
N ASP A 162 -11.76 6.64 6.06
CA ASP A 162 -11.82 6.98 7.49
C ASP A 162 -13.26 7.08 8.03
N ILE A 163 -14.17 7.62 7.24
CA ILE A 163 -15.61 7.66 7.52
C ILE A 163 -16.31 6.92 6.38
N VAL A 164 -16.90 5.78 6.70
CA VAL A 164 -17.46 4.85 5.72
C VAL A 164 -18.98 4.82 5.82
N PHE A 165 -19.62 5.06 4.70
CA PHE A 165 -21.06 5.01 4.52
C PHE A 165 -21.45 3.68 3.87
N PRO A 166 -22.60 3.12 4.27
CA PRO A 166 -23.03 1.78 3.82
C PRO A 166 -23.40 1.71 2.34
N TYR A 167 -23.67 2.85 1.70
CA TYR A 167 -24.06 2.98 0.30
C TYR A 167 -23.89 4.44 -0.14
N TYR A 168 -24.12 4.75 -1.41
CA TYR A 168 -24.34 6.12 -1.89
C TYR A 168 -25.62 6.24 -2.73
N LEU A 169 -26.12 7.46 -2.88
CA LEU A 169 -27.31 7.76 -3.65
C LEU A 169 -26.87 8.27 -5.02
N THR A 170 -27.35 7.64 -6.09
CA THR A 170 -27.12 8.09 -7.47
C THR A 170 -28.20 9.10 -7.86
N ASN A 171 -28.19 9.56 -9.12
CA ASN A 171 -29.26 10.41 -9.66
C ASN A 171 -30.66 9.76 -9.57
N SER A 172 -30.75 8.43 -9.64
CA SER A 172 -32.03 7.73 -9.78
C SER A 172 -32.23 6.50 -8.89
N SER A 173 -31.20 6.01 -8.21
CA SER A 173 -31.23 4.80 -7.41
C SER A 173 -30.32 4.88 -6.18
N VAL A 174 -30.36 3.85 -5.36
CA VAL A 174 -29.33 3.57 -4.34
C VAL A 174 -28.29 2.66 -4.99
N ASP A 175 -27.01 2.98 -4.83
CA ASP A 175 -25.91 2.08 -5.15
C ASP A 175 -25.31 1.58 -3.85
N TYR A 176 -25.32 0.26 -3.65
CA TYR A 176 -24.93 -0.38 -2.40
C TYR A 176 -23.41 -0.57 -2.25
N ASN A 177 -22.60 -0.07 -3.20
CA ASN A 177 -21.18 0.11 -2.95
C ASN A 177 -20.98 1.15 -1.86
N ARG A 178 -20.05 0.87 -0.95
CA ARG A 178 -19.75 1.77 0.17
C ARG A 178 -19.07 3.02 -0.33
N SER A 179 -19.34 4.14 0.33
CA SER A 179 -18.68 5.42 0.06
C SER A 179 -17.87 5.91 1.27
N MET A 180 -16.88 6.74 1.02
CA MET A 180 -15.75 7.00 1.91
C MET A 180 -15.44 8.51 1.98
N ILE A 181 -15.12 8.99 3.18
CA ILE A 181 -14.40 10.26 3.40
C ILE A 181 -13.07 9.93 4.07
N TYR A 182 -12.01 10.61 3.65
CA TYR A 182 -10.63 10.38 4.06
C TYR A 182 -10.11 11.53 4.93
N GLN A 183 -9.15 11.24 5.80
CA GLN A 183 -8.37 12.23 6.53
C GLN A 183 -7.07 12.51 5.78
N SER A 184 -6.79 13.78 5.49
CA SER A 184 -5.46 14.24 5.04
C SER A 184 -4.81 15.03 6.17
N VAL A 185 -3.51 14.86 6.39
CA VAL A 185 -2.74 15.59 7.41
C VAL A 185 -1.46 16.15 6.79
N ASN A 186 -1.22 17.44 6.98
CA ASN A 186 0.01 18.10 6.55
C ASN A 186 0.69 18.78 7.73
N TRP A 187 2.01 18.66 7.82
CA TRP A 187 2.82 19.32 8.83
C TRP A 187 2.85 20.84 8.65
N LEU A 188 2.95 21.57 9.76
CA LEU A 188 3.16 23.00 9.81
C LEU A 188 4.37 23.32 10.70
N ASP A 189 5.19 24.29 10.29
CA ASP A 189 6.29 24.80 11.12
C ASP A 189 5.77 25.44 12.41
N SER A 190 5.84 24.66 13.49
CA SER A 190 5.37 25.04 14.81
C SER A 190 6.20 26.15 15.46
N THR A 191 7.33 26.54 14.87
CA THR A 191 8.15 27.65 15.38
C THR A 191 7.61 29.01 14.92
N LYS A 192 6.70 29.02 13.94
CA LYS A 192 6.17 30.22 13.29
C LYS A 192 4.68 30.38 13.51
N GLU A 193 4.22 31.62 13.55
CA GLU A 193 2.78 31.91 13.60
C GLU A 193 2.19 31.86 12.19
N VAL A 194 1.06 31.17 12.06
CA VAL A 194 0.34 31.05 10.78
C VAL A 194 -0.46 32.33 10.52
N SER A 195 -0.28 32.92 9.34
CA SER A 195 -1.06 34.07 8.86
C SER A 195 -2.24 33.63 8.01
N SER A 196 -2.04 32.67 7.11
CA SER A 196 -3.10 32.15 6.24
C SER A 196 -2.75 30.76 5.72
N VAL A 197 -3.77 30.01 5.33
CA VAL A 197 -3.63 28.74 4.63
C VAL A 197 -4.44 28.78 3.36
N THR A 198 -3.80 28.49 2.23
CA THR A 198 -4.46 28.24 0.94
C THR A 198 -4.75 26.75 0.84
N LEU A 199 -6.04 26.41 0.79
CA LEU A 199 -6.51 25.05 0.56
C LEU A 199 -6.15 24.59 -0.87
N PRO A 200 -6.17 23.28 -1.16
CA PRO A 200 -5.83 22.78 -2.48
C PRO A 200 -6.70 23.38 -3.59
N ASN A 201 -6.14 23.42 -4.80
CA ASN A 201 -6.85 23.75 -6.02
C ASN A 201 -6.74 22.56 -6.97
N VAL A 202 -7.81 21.76 -7.10
CA VAL A 202 -7.76 20.49 -7.82
C VAL A 202 -8.88 20.43 -8.84
N THR A 203 -8.51 20.28 -10.11
CA THR A 203 -9.44 20.10 -11.24
C THR A 203 -9.11 18.89 -12.10
N SER A 204 -8.06 18.14 -11.75
CA SER A 204 -7.61 16.92 -12.42
C SER A 204 -6.94 15.98 -11.41
N GLY A 205 -6.80 14.72 -11.80
CA GLY A 205 -6.20 13.67 -11.00
C GLY A 205 -5.67 12.56 -11.90
N ALA A 206 -5.52 11.36 -11.36
CA ALA A 206 -4.97 10.22 -12.08
C ALA A 206 -5.73 8.92 -11.80
N ALA A 207 -5.89 8.09 -12.85
CA ALA A 207 -6.68 6.86 -12.84
C ALA A 207 -6.23 5.84 -11.76
N THR A 208 -4.92 5.69 -11.59
CA THR A 208 -4.29 4.67 -10.74
C THR A 208 -3.30 5.26 -9.72
N GLY A 209 -3.41 6.58 -9.47
CA GLY A 209 -2.46 7.36 -8.67
C GLY A 209 -1.45 8.16 -9.52
N PRO A 210 -0.60 9.01 -8.91
CA PRO A 210 0.38 9.81 -9.63
C PRO A 210 1.29 8.96 -10.53
N GLY A 211 1.37 9.36 -11.80
CA GLY A 211 2.00 8.59 -12.89
C GLY A 211 1.00 7.88 -13.81
N GLY A 212 -0.23 7.62 -13.35
CA GLY A 212 -1.32 7.08 -14.16
C GLY A 212 -1.89 8.09 -15.18
N ALA A 213 -2.79 7.62 -16.04
CA ALA A 213 -3.46 8.48 -17.03
C ALA A 213 -4.20 9.62 -16.34
N ALA A 214 -4.02 10.85 -16.86
CA ALA A 214 -4.69 12.03 -16.32
C ALA A 214 -6.21 11.92 -16.52
N GLU A 215 -6.96 12.11 -15.44
CA GLU A 215 -8.42 12.08 -15.43
C GLU A 215 -9.00 13.35 -14.82
N ASN A 216 -10.21 13.71 -15.25
CA ASN A 216 -10.94 14.80 -14.61
C ASN A 216 -11.47 14.29 -13.27
N THR A 217 -11.13 14.99 -12.19
CA THR A 217 -11.67 14.76 -10.84
C THR A 217 -11.58 16.07 -10.07
N ARG A 218 -12.47 16.27 -9.11
CA ARG A 218 -12.41 17.39 -8.16
C ARG A 218 -12.17 16.85 -6.76
N LEU A 219 -11.57 17.69 -5.92
CA LEU A 219 -11.39 17.41 -4.51
C LEU A 219 -12.45 18.15 -3.69
N HIS A 220 -13.06 17.45 -2.75
CA HIS A 220 -14.06 18.00 -1.84
C HIS A 220 -13.52 18.05 -0.42
N ILE A 221 -13.83 19.13 0.29
CA ILE A 221 -13.43 19.36 1.68
C ILE A 221 -14.71 19.49 2.51
N PHE A 222 -14.84 18.60 3.49
CA PHE A 222 -15.94 18.56 4.44
C PHE A 222 -15.63 19.34 5.71
N ALA A 223 -14.41 19.21 6.23
CA ALA A 223 -13.98 19.91 7.44
C ALA A 223 -12.48 20.15 7.43
N VAL A 224 -12.04 21.20 8.13
CA VAL A 224 -10.63 21.54 8.34
C VAL A 224 -10.40 21.86 9.81
N SER A 225 -9.27 21.42 10.36
CA SER A 225 -8.85 21.71 11.73
C SER A 225 -7.34 21.83 11.82
N LEU A 226 -6.83 22.70 12.70
CA LEU A 226 -5.39 22.84 12.95
C LEU A 226 -5.05 22.37 14.36
N VAL A 227 -3.94 21.65 14.53
CA VAL A 227 -3.45 21.20 15.83
C VAL A 227 -2.50 22.25 16.40
N SER A 228 -2.78 22.78 17.58
CA SER A 228 -2.03 23.87 18.21
C SER A 228 -0.66 23.42 18.70
N ALA A 229 0.32 24.34 18.64
CA ALA A 229 1.67 24.16 19.19
C ALA A 229 2.02 25.32 20.14
N SER A 230 1.29 25.40 21.25
CA SER A 230 1.37 26.49 22.23
C SER A 230 2.08 26.12 23.54
N GLY A 231 2.58 24.90 23.65
CA GLY A 231 3.31 24.45 24.84
C GLY A 231 4.63 25.21 25.01
N SER A 232 5.17 25.16 26.23
CA SER A 232 6.50 25.67 26.56
C SER A 232 7.31 24.62 27.31
N GLY A 233 8.62 24.66 27.14
CA GLY A 233 9.52 23.60 27.56
C GLY A 233 9.20 22.28 26.88
N ILE A 234 9.37 21.18 27.60
CA ILE A 234 8.97 19.86 27.12
C ILE A 234 7.46 19.68 27.36
N SER A 235 6.67 19.68 26.29
CA SER A 235 5.21 19.50 26.34
C SER A 235 4.80 18.41 25.36
N LEU A 236 4.42 17.24 25.89
CA LEU A 236 3.94 16.11 25.10
C LEU A 236 2.45 15.91 25.30
N GLU A 237 1.71 15.80 24.20
CA GLU A 237 0.27 15.56 24.21
C GLU A 237 -0.07 14.26 23.47
N ILE A 238 -1.06 13.54 24.00
CA ILE A 238 -1.54 12.28 23.46
C ILE A 238 -2.60 12.61 22.43
N GLN A 239 -2.24 12.61 21.14
CA GLN A 239 -3.20 12.85 20.07
C GLN A 239 -4.19 11.71 19.97
N GLN A 240 -3.71 10.47 19.92
CA GLN A 240 -4.58 9.31 19.79
C GLN A 240 -3.99 8.16 20.58
N ALA A 241 -4.82 7.33 21.19
CA ALA A 241 -4.46 6.01 21.70
C ALA A 241 -5.56 5.01 21.37
N ARG A 242 -5.16 3.80 20.99
CA ARG A 242 -6.07 2.72 20.61
C ARG A 242 -5.46 1.36 20.95
N SER A 243 -6.32 0.38 21.24
CA SER A 243 -5.96 -1.04 21.18
C SER A 243 -6.03 -1.52 19.74
N THR A 244 -5.07 -2.32 19.29
CA THR A 244 -5.10 -2.96 17.96
C THR A 244 -5.51 -4.43 18.07
N GLN A 245 -5.85 -5.07 16.96
CA GLN A 245 -5.96 -6.54 16.88
C GLN A 245 -4.62 -7.21 16.51
N LEU A 246 -3.51 -6.47 16.58
CA LEU A 246 -2.17 -6.95 16.28
C LEU A 246 -1.47 -7.45 17.54
N TRP A 247 -0.51 -8.36 17.36
CA TRP A 247 0.41 -8.76 18.41
C TRP A 247 1.86 -8.75 17.95
N ILE A 248 2.76 -8.74 18.92
CA ILE A 248 4.20 -8.88 18.67
C ILE A 248 4.46 -10.32 18.24
N GLU A 249 5.01 -10.48 17.03
CA GLU A 249 5.37 -11.77 16.46
C GLU A 249 6.23 -12.61 17.42
N SER A 250 6.10 -13.93 17.33
CA SER A 250 6.81 -14.90 18.21
C SER A 250 6.50 -14.79 19.71
N THR A 251 5.54 -13.97 20.13
CA THR A 251 5.03 -13.95 21.51
C THR A 251 3.74 -14.74 21.64
N ASN A 252 3.32 -15.06 22.87
CA ASN A 252 1.98 -15.62 23.12
C ASN A 252 0.90 -14.51 23.04
N LYS A 253 0.74 -13.91 21.85
CA LYS A 253 -0.19 -12.81 21.55
C LYS A 253 -0.07 -11.62 22.52
N THR A 254 1.15 -11.13 22.72
CA THR A 254 1.35 -9.82 23.37
C THR A 254 0.76 -8.75 22.46
N GLN A 255 -0.44 -8.29 22.80
CA GLN A 255 -1.21 -7.34 22.00
C GLN A 255 -0.49 -6.01 21.91
N ILE A 256 -0.55 -5.39 20.74
CA ILE A 256 -0.01 -4.07 20.50
C ILE A 256 -1.10 -3.03 20.76
N PHE A 257 -0.79 -2.07 21.63
CA PHE A 257 -1.50 -0.81 21.76
C PHE A 257 -0.70 0.25 21.03
N GLU A 258 -1.37 1.15 20.32
CA GLU A 258 -0.73 2.18 19.52
C GLU A 258 -1.18 3.58 19.96
N THR A 259 -0.26 4.53 19.96
CA THR A 259 -0.55 5.93 20.27
C THR A 259 0.25 6.89 19.40
N ILE A 260 -0.34 8.03 19.09
CA ILE A 260 0.33 9.18 18.47
C ILE A 260 0.60 10.21 19.57
N ILE A 261 1.88 10.52 19.77
CA ILE A 261 2.33 11.55 20.73
C ILE A 261 2.93 12.71 19.94
N VAL A 262 2.48 13.93 20.24
CA VAL A 262 2.93 15.16 19.59
C VAL A 262 3.72 15.98 20.60
N ASN A 263 4.87 16.53 20.18
CA ASN A 263 5.58 17.53 20.98
C ASN A 263 5.06 18.92 20.64
N THR A 264 4.19 19.47 21.49
CA THR A 264 3.59 20.80 21.33
C THR A 264 4.39 21.92 21.99
N GLY A 265 5.49 21.56 22.66
CA GLY A 265 6.40 22.48 23.33
C GLY A 265 7.43 23.10 22.40
N ASP A 266 8.43 23.76 22.99
CA ASP A 266 9.58 24.35 22.30
C ASP A 266 10.93 23.72 22.70
N ASP A 267 10.93 22.76 23.63
CA ASP A 267 12.10 21.93 23.94
C ASP A 267 12.03 20.52 23.32
N TRP A 268 13.20 19.91 23.15
CA TRP A 268 13.37 18.57 22.60
C TRP A 268 13.20 17.47 23.64
N ILE A 269 12.70 16.31 23.21
CA ILE A 269 13.03 15.04 23.85
C ILE A 269 14.36 14.56 23.28
N LEU A 270 15.31 14.21 24.16
CA LEU A 270 16.62 13.66 23.85
C LEU A 270 16.83 12.36 24.64
N ALA A 271 17.76 11.51 24.22
CA ALA A 271 17.92 10.18 24.81
C ALA A 271 18.38 10.16 26.27
N ASN A 272 19.04 11.22 26.74
CA ASN A 272 19.37 11.38 28.17
C ASN A 272 18.13 11.72 29.03
N ASN A 273 17.01 12.06 28.39
CA ASN A 273 15.71 12.30 29.00
C ASN A 273 14.60 11.56 28.22
N SER A 274 14.86 10.31 27.83
CA SER A 274 13.88 9.49 27.11
C SER A 274 12.56 9.39 27.88
N VAL A 275 11.46 9.36 27.13
CA VAL A 275 10.12 9.28 27.69
C VAL A 275 9.56 7.88 27.53
N LYS A 276 8.95 7.37 28.59
CA LYS A 276 8.31 6.05 28.66
C LYS A 276 6.80 6.19 28.49
N VAL A 277 6.23 5.32 27.65
CA VAL A 277 4.80 5.22 27.38
C VAL A 277 4.30 3.86 27.85
N SER A 278 3.20 3.85 28.60
CA SER A 278 2.61 2.61 29.14
C SER A 278 1.08 2.70 29.20
N VAL A 279 0.43 1.56 29.31
CA VAL A 279 -1.02 1.43 29.46
C VAL A 279 -1.34 0.81 30.81
N GLU A 280 -2.31 1.41 31.51
CA GLU A 280 -2.87 0.92 32.76
C GLU A 280 -4.36 0.66 32.62
N ALA A 281 -4.80 -0.55 32.93
CA ALA A 281 -6.20 -0.88 33.17
C ALA A 281 -6.29 -2.10 34.09
N PRO A 282 -7.42 -2.32 34.80
CA PRO A 282 -7.61 -3.55 35.58
C PRO A 282 -7.47 -4.83 34.74
N GLY A 283 -7.86 -4.78 33.46
CA GLY A 283 -7.87 -5.92 32.55
C GLY A 283 -6.60 -6.14 31.72
N VAL A 284 -5.60 -5.25 31.79
CA VAL A 284 -4.34 -5.39 31.03
C VAL A 284 -3.11 -5.02 31.84
N LYS A 285 -1.98 -5.62 31.47
CA LYS A 285 -0.67 -5.32 32.02
C LYS A 285 0.30 -4.96 30.88
N THR A 286 0.92 -3.78 30.98
CA THR A 286 2.06 -3.43 30.12
C THR A 286 3.24 -4.34 30.42
N VAL A 287 3.71 -5.07 29.40
CA VAL A 287 4.92 -5.92 29.47
C VAL A 287 6.07 -5.36 28.64
N GLN A 288 5.76 -4.59 27.60
CA GLN A 288 6.74 -3.88 26.78
C GLN A 288 6.30 -2.42 26.64
N PRO A 289 6.86 -1.50 27.44
CA PRO A 289 6.55 -0.07 27.32
C PRO A 289 7.09 0.49 26.00
N GLY A 290 6.39 1.49 25.46
CA GLY A 290 6.92 2.29 24.36
C GLY A 290 7.95 3.30 24.86
N ILE A 291 8.94 3.63 24.03
CA ILE A 291 10.00 4.59 24.37
C ILE A 291 10.10 5.64 23.27
N ILE A 292 10.26 6.91 23.66
CA ILE A 292 10.61 8.02 22.76
C ILE A 292 12.00 8.51 23.17
N ASN A 293 12.99 8.28 22.29
CA ASN A 293 14.38 8.68 22.51
C ASN A 293 14.69 10.06 21.89
N ARG A 294 13.97 10.45 20.84
CA ARG A 294 14.13 11.74 20.16
C ARG A 294 12.79 12.20 19.66
N LEU A 295 12.41 13.44 19.98
CA LEU A 295 11.23 14.07 19.41
C LEU A 295 11.38 15.59 19.47
N ARG A 296 11.45 16.22 18.29
CA ARG A 296 11.61 17.67 18.17
C ARG A 296 10.30 18.42 18.38
N PRO A 297 10.33 19.72 18.75
CA PRO A 297 9.16 20.58 18.72
C PRO A 297 8.40 20.52 17.40
N GLY A 298 7.08 20.31 17.45
CA GLY A 298 6.19 20.26 16.29
C GLY A 298 6.21 18.95 15.50
N ASP A 299 6.94 17.94 15.95
CA ASP A 299 6.94 16.60 15.35
C ASP A 299 6.07 15.63 16.17
N ARG A 300 5.77 14.46 15.60
CA ARG A 300 4.98 13.41 16.24
C ARG A 300 5.65 12.04 16.14
N ALA A 301 5.38 11.18 17.11
CA ALA A 301 5.81 9.79 17.11
C ALA A 301 4.61 8.84 17.19
N ILE A 302 4.61 7.80 16.35
CA ILE A 302 3.76 6.62 16.53
C ILE A 302 4.48 5.67 17.48
N VAL A 303 3.87 5.39 18.63
CA VAL A 303 4.47 4.57 19.69
C VAL A 303 3.63 3.32 19.89
N ARG A 304 4.30 2.16 19.88
CA ARG A 304 3.70 0.84 20.10
C ARG A 304 4.04 0.36 21.51
N ILE A 305 3.05 -0.16 22.22
CA ILE A 305 3.13 -0.67 23.59
C ILE A 305 2.64 -2.11 23.59
N GLY A 306 3.46 -3.05 24.06
CA GLY A 306 3.08 -4.45 24.23
C GLY A 306 2.38 -4.67 25.57
N VAL A 307 1.15 -5.19 25.52
CA VAL A 307 0.35 -5.52 26.70
C VAL A 307 -0.10 -6.98 26.66
N ILE A 308 -0.39 -7.54 27.84
CA ILE A 308 -1.07 -8.82 27.99
C ILE A 308 -2.34 -8.64 28.82
N ASN A 309 -3.33 -9.52 28.61
CA ASN A 309 -4.52 -9.55 29.45
C ASN A 309 -4.14 -9.92 30.88
N ALA A 310 -4.78 -9.25 31.84
CA ALA A 310 -4.74 -9.64 33.24
C ALA A 310 -5.44 -11.00 33.44
N ASN A 311 -5.08 -11.70 34.51
CA ASN A 311 -5.70 -12.99 34.82
C ASN A 311 -7.22 -12.84 34.99
N GLY A 312 -8.00 -13.66 34.27
CA GLY A 312 -9.46 -13.61 34.25
C GLY A 312 -10.08 -12.59 33.28
N THR A 313 -9.28 -11.92 32.44
CA THR A 313 -9.78 -11.07 31.34
C THR A 313 -9.76 -11.85 30.03
N GLU A 314 -10.94 -12.21 29.52
CA GLU A 314 -11.09 -12.92 28.26
C GLU A 314 -10.70 -12.01 27.07
N PRO A 315 -10.08 -12.56 26.01
CA PRO A 315 -9.82 -11.82 24.78
C PRO A 315 -11.11 -11.22 24.18
N GLY A 316 -11.04 -9.99 23.69
CA GLY A 316 -12.19 -9.24 23.18
C GLY A 316 -12.98 -8.47 24.25
N THR A 317 -12.61 -8.57 25.54
CA THR A 317 -13.24 -7.76 26.60
C THR A 317 -12.98 -6.28 26.36
N THR A 318 -14.03 -5.45 26.41
CA THR A 318 -13.90 -3.99 26.29
C THR A 318 -13.89 -3.30 27.65
N GLY A 319 -13.14 -2.22 27.77
CA GLY A 319 -13.07 -1.43 29.00
C GLY A 319 -12.22 -0.18 28.87
N GLU A 320 -12.33 0.70 29.86
CA GLU A 320 -11.50 1.90 29.94
C GLU A 320 -10.05 1.54 30.26
N ALA A 321 -9.12 2.12 29.51
CA ALA A 321 -7.68 2.06 29.74
C ALA A 321 -7.11 3.47 29.82
N THR A 322 -6.06 3.65 30.62
CA THR A 322 -5.32 4.91 30.75
C THR A 322 -3.94 4.76 30.11
N LEU A 323 -3.65 5.57 29.09
CA LEU A 323 -2.29 5.74 28.60
C LEU A 323 -1.54 6.71 29.52
N ARG A 324 -0.30 6.38 29.88
CA ARG A 324 0.61 7.24 30.63
C ARG A 324 1.90 7.49 29.87
N VAL A 325 2.27 8.76 29.77
CA VAL A 325 3.53 9.26 29.23
C VAL A 325 4.32 9.86 30.39
N THR A 326 5.50 9.31 30.67
CA THR A 326 6.29 9.63 31.87
C THR A 326 7.77 9.79 31.53
N GLY A 327 8.40 10.86 32.04
CA GLY A 327 9.81 11.18 31.88
C GLY A 327 10.23 12.32 32.81
N ALA A 328 11.49 12.76 32.81
CA ALA A 328 11.88 13.88 33.66
C ALA A 328 11.24 15.17 33.14
N GLY A 329 10.39 15.79 33.97
CA GLY A 329 9.62 16.98 33.58
C GLY A 329 8.42 16.68 32.66
N VAL A 330 8.13 15.41 32.36
CA VAL A 330 7.05 14.99 31.45
C VAL A 330 6.06 14.12 32.19
N GLN A 331 4.81 14.56 32.22
CA GLN A 331 3.69 13.77 32.71
C GLN A 331 2.43 14.11 31.91
N ALA A 332 1.98 13.16 31.09
CA ALA A 332 0.72 13.25 30.37
C ALA A 332 -0.06 11.94 30.48
N SER A 333 -1.39 12.01 30.44
CA SER A 333 -2.25 10.84 30.46
C SER A 333 -3.56 11.10 29.74
N SER A 334 -4.10 10.07 29.10
CA SER A 334 -5.43 10.10 28.48
C SER A 334 -6.13 8.77 28.73
N THR A 335 -7.44 8.79 28.98
CA THR A 335 -8.24 7.56 29.06
C THR A 335 -8.97 7.33 27.74
N PHE A 336 -9.18 6.07 27.41
CA PHE A 336 -9.87 5.67 26.19
C PHE A 336 -10.51 4.30 26.36
N ASN A 337 -11.56 4.04 25.58
CA ASN A 337 -12.13 2.71 25.50
C ASN A 337 -11.23 1.80 24.66
N ALA A 338 -10.88 0.64 25.20
CA ALA A 338 -9.96 -0.33 24.61
C ALA A 338 -10.58 -1.72 24.58
N THR A 339 -10.12 -2.55 23.64
CA THR A 339 -10.40 -3.98 23.57
C THR A 339 -9.16 -4.75 24.03
N PHE A 340 -9.31 -5.62 25.02
CA PHE A 340 -8.24 -6.38 25.65
C PHE A 340 -8.09 -7.77 25.03
N GLY A 341 -6.92 -8.07 24.52
CA GLY A 341 -6.60 -9.30 23.81
C GLY A 341 -7.05 -9.30 22.35
N ILE A 342 -6.70 -10.37 21.63
CA ILE A 342 -7.08 -10.55 20.23
C ILE A 342 -8.46 -11.18 20.17
N GLY A 343 -9.46 -10.41 19.73
CA GLY A 343 -10.84 -10.87 19.58
C GLY A 343 -11.03 -11.74 18.34
N THR A 344 -12.21 -12.37 18.23
CA THR A 344 -12.61 -13.11 17.03
C THR A 344 -13.15 -12.18 15.94
N TYR A 345 -12.89 -12.53 14.70
CA TYR A 345 -13.50 -11.90 13.54
C TYR A 345 -14.81 -12.59 13.17
N GLU A 346 -15.84 -11.81 12.90
CA GLU A 346 -17.14 -12.27 12.41
C GLU A 346 -17.22 -12.07 10.88
N ALA A 347 -18.06 -12.87 10.20
CA ALA A 347 -18.30 -12.78 8.76
C ALA A 347 -19.17 -11.56 8.40
N THR A 348 -18.72 -10.36 8.75
CA THR A 348 -19.35 -9.09 8.44
C THR A 348 -18.31 -8.08 7.99
N TYR A 349 -18.72 -7.15 7.12
CA TYR A 349 -17.83 -6.06 6.70
C TYR A 349 -17.25 -5.31 7.89
N GLU A 350 -18.10 -4.96 8.87
CA GLU A 350 -17.70 -4.15 10.02
C GLU A 350 -16.63 -4.84 10.86
N SER A 351 -16.69 -6.17 11.01
CA SER A 351 -15.68 -6.93 11.74
C SER A 351 -14.38 -7.08 10.94
N ILE A 352 -14.46 -7.49 9.67
CA ILE A 352 -13.28 -7.68 8.80
C ILE A 352 -12.56 -6.35 8.53
N TYR A 353 -13.33 -5.27 8.40
CA TYR A 353 -12.80 -3.92 8.33
C TYR A 353 -12.22 -3.44 9.68
N THR A 354 -11.96 -4.30 10.68
CA THR A 354 -11.08 -3.99 11.84
C THR A 354 -9.74 -4.73 11.83
N HIS A 355 -9.51 -5.64 10.88
CA HIS A 355 -8.22 -6.33 10.71
C HIS A 355 -7.13 -5.39 10.15
N GLU A 356 -5.87 -5.51 10.57
CA GLU A 356 -4.82 -4.55 10.20
C GLU A 356 -3.60 -5.25 9.59
N SER A 357 -2.82 -4.51 8.79
CA SER A 357 -1.54 -4.98 8.27
C SER A 357 -0.56 -5.29 9.42
N PRO A 358 -0.02 -6.52 9.54
CA PRO A 358 0.84 -6.89 10.65
C PRO A 358 2.24 -6.26 10.59
N THR A 359 2.95 -6.34 11.72
CA THR A 359 4.26 -5.69 11.87
C THR A 359 5.34 -6.30 10.98
N TRP A 360 5.30 -7.61 10.73
CA TRP A 360 6.21 -8.26 9.78
C TRP A 360 6.04 -7.71 8.36
N TYR A 361 4.80 -7.46 7.93
CA TYR A 361 4.49 -6.92 6.60
C TYR A 361 4.86 -5.44 6.51
N THR A 362 4.42 -4.62 7.48
CA THR A 362 4.71 -3.19 7.49
C THR A 362 6.20 -2.88 7.64
N GLY A 363 6.96 -3.75 8.32
CA GLY A 363 8.42 -3.69 8.45
C GLY A 363 9.18 -4.37 7.31
N GLY A 364 8.52 -5.25 6.54
CA GLY A 364 9.13 -6.08 5.51
C GLY A 364 9.50 -5.34 4.22
N LYS A 365 8.77 -4.28 3.85
CA LYS A 365 9.04 -3.30 2.76
C LYS A 365 9.21 -3.82 1.33
N TYR A 366 9.80 -4.99 1.11
CA TYR A 366 10.21 -5.47 -0.21
C TYR A 366 9.82 -6.94 -0.39
N GLY A 367 9.13 -7.23 -1.50
CA GLY A 367 8.74 -8.58 -1.89
C GLY A 367 8.95 -8.84 -3.38
N ILE A 368 8.93 -10.13 -3.75
CA ILE A 368 8.98 -10.58 -5.15
C ILE A 368 7.60 -11.07 -5.59
N PHE A 369 7.10 -10.55 -6.70
CA PHE A 369 5.89 -11.02 -7.36
C PHE A 369 6.28 -11.97 -8.50
N ILE A 370 5.43 -12.95 -8.83
CA ILE A 370 5.75 -13.97 -9.82
C ILE A 370 4.53 -14.25 -10.71
N HIS A 371 4.51 -13.64 -11.90
CA HIS A 371 3.54 -13.97 -12.95
C HIS A 371 4.04 -15.13 -13.82
N TRP A 372 3.69 -16.34 -13.39
CA TRP A 372 3.99 -17.57 -14.11
C TRP A 372 2.75 -18.42 -14.29
N GLY A 373 2.50 -18.87 -15.52
CA GLY A 373 1.32 -19.64 -15.89
C GLY A 373 1.37 -20.07 -17.35
N VAL A 374 0.25 -20.53 -17.90
CA VAL A 374 0.21 -21.08 -19.28
C VAL A 374 0.53 -19.99 -20.30
N TYR A 375 0.19 -18.73 -20.01
CA TYR A 375 0.53 -17.56 -20.82
C TYR A 375 2.03 -17.35 -21.05
N ALA A 376 2.91 -17.92 -20.21
CA ALA A 376 4.35 -17.89 -20.44
C ALA A 376 4.79 -18.72 -21.66
N VAL A 377 3.93 -19.63 -22.16
CA VAL A 377 4.20 -20.45 -23.35
C VAL A 377 4.19 -19.60 -24.62
N PRO A 378 3.12 -18.86 -24.95
CA PRO A 378 3.18 -17.91 -26.05
C PRO A 378 4.10 -16.74 -25.71
N GLY A 379 4.16 -16.32 -24.43
CA GLY A 379 5.09 -15.35 -23.88
C GLY A 379 5.28 -14.14 -24.77
N TRP A 380 4.18 -13.49 -25.14
CA TRP A 380 4.15 -12.44 -26.15
C TRP A 380 3.26 -11.30 -25.69
N GLY A 381 3.81 -10.09 -25.71
CA GLY A 381 3.13 -8.83 -25.51
C GLY A 381 3.78 -7.73 -26.34
N ASN A 382 3.49 -6.47 -26.05
CA ASN A 382 4.14 -5.34 -26.72
C ASN A 382 5.50 -4.98 -26.07
N SER A 383 6.33 -4.23 -26.79
CA SER A 383 7.53 -3.53 -26.26
C SER A 383 7.50 -2.02 -26.58
N GLY A 384 6.32 -1.47 -26.82
CA GLY A 384 6.07 -0.09 -27.25
C GLY A 384 5.55 0.79 -26.11
N LYS A 385 5.28 2.07 -26.40
CA LYS A 385 4.91 3.10 -25.39
C LYS A 385 3.59 2.85 -24.63
N LYS A 386 2.82 1.83 -24.98
CA LYS A 386 1.57 1.45 -24.31
C LYS A 386 1.74 0.03 -23.79
N GLU A 387 1.51 -0.14 -22.49
CA GLU A 387 1.50 -1.43 -21.80
C GLU A 387 0.47 -2.37 -22.44
N GLN A 388 0.90 -3.60 -22.68
CA GLN A 388 0.08 -4.70 -23.20
C GLN A 388 0.67 -5.97 -22.60
N TYR A 389 0.09 -6.35 -21.48
CA TYR A 389 0.54 -7.44 -20.63
C TYR A 389 0.52 -8.80 -21.33
N ALA A 390 1.63 -9.53 -21.27
CA ALA A 390 1.77 -10.84 -21.92
C ALA A 390 0.90 -11.91 -21.24
N GLU A 391 0.64 -11.78 -19.94
CA GLU A 391 -0.28 -12.63 -19.20
C GLU A 391 -1.76 -12.43 -19.61
N TRP A 392 -2.06 -11.37 -20.36
CA TRP A 392 -3.36 -11.10 -20.99
C TRP A 392 -3.53 -11.73 -22.38
N TYR A 393 -2.61 -12.59 -22.80
CA TYR A 393 -2.59 -13.18 -24.15
C TYR A 393 -3.94 -13.79 -24.57
N TRP A 394 -4.58 -14.60 -23.72
CA TRP A 394 -5.85 -15.25 -24.05
C TRP A 394 -6.98 -14.26 -24.32
N TRP A 395 -7.03 -13.17 -23.55
CA TRP A 395 -8.01 -12.11 -23.76
C TRP A 395 -7.80 -11.42 -25.11
N TYR A 396 -6.59 -10.93 -25.35
CA TYR A 396 -6.30 -10.09 -26.52
C TYR A 396 -6.24 -10.88 -27.83
N MET A 397 -5.81 -12.15 -27.82
CA MET A 397 -5.85 -12.97 -29.03
C MET A 397 -7.29 -13.15 -29.53
N ASN A 398 -8.29 -13.08 -28.64
CA ASN A 398 -9.71 -13.26 -28.96
C ASN A 398 -10.47 -11.97 -29.30
N GLN A 399 -9.82 -10.79 -29.28
CA GLN A 399 -10.48 -9.51 -29.62
C GLN A 399 -10.58 -9.24 -31.14
N GLY A 400 -10.03 -10.11 -31.98
CA GLY A 400 -9.98 -9.90 -33.43
C GLY A 400 -8.88 -8.94 -33.87
N ILE A 401 -8.95 -8.43 -35.11
CA ILE A 401 -8.02 -7.40 -35.60
C ILE A 401 -8.35 -6.09 -34.91
N ASP A 402 -7.55 -5.75 -33.91
CA ASP A 402 -7.62 -4.49 -33.21
C ASP A 402 -6.46 -3.59 -33.65
N SER A 403 -6.74 -2.63 -34.54
CA SER A 403 -5.74 -1.65 -34.98
C SER A 403 -5.33 -0.67 -33.87
N SER A 404 -6.01 -0.68 -32.73
CA SER A 404 -5.64 0.05 -31.53
C SER A 404 -4.73 -0.75 -30.59
N ASN A 405 -4.59 -2.07 -30.81
CA ASN A 405 -3.69 -2.95 -30.08
C ASN A 405 -2.30 -3.04 -30.76
N PRO A 406 -1.26 -2.41 -30.19
CA PRO A 406 0.08 -2.39 -30.79
C PRO A 406 0.85 -3.71 -30.65
N ALA A 407 0.40 -4.66 -29.82
CA ALA A 407 1.05 -5.95 -29.63
C ALA A 407 0.68 -6.98 -30.71
N ASP A 408 -0.34 -6.70 -31.51
CA ASP A 408 -0.80 -7.56 -32.60
C ASP A 408 -1.07 -9.02 -32.17
N PHE A 409 -1.59 -9.27 -30.95
CA PHE A 409 -1.81 -10.61 -30.39
C PHE A 409 -2.56 -11.54 -31.36
N TYR A 410 -3.64 -11.04 -31.97
CA TYR A 410 -4.43 -11.77 -32.96
C TYR A 410 -3.61 -12.18 -34.19
N GLN A 411 -2.81 -11.27 -34.74
CA GLN A 411 -1.98 -11.53 -35.92
C GLN A 411 -0.80 -12.43 -35.57
N TYR A 412 -0.17 -12.23 -34.42
CA TYR A 412 0.91 -13.08 -33.95
C TYR A 412 0.44 -14.52 -33.72
N ASN A 413 -0.72 -14.72 -33.09
CA ASN A 413 -1.31 -16.05 -32.91
C ASN A 413 -1.59 -16.72 -34.26
N LEU A 414 -2.21 -15.99 -35.19
CA LEU A 414 -2.52 -16.49 -36.53
C LEU A 414 -1.25 -16.87 -37.31
N ALA A 415 -0.21 -16.05 -37.25
CA ALA A 415 1.04 -16.25 -37.98
C ALA A 415 1.89 -17.38 -37.38
N THR A 416 1.86 -17.55 -36.06
CA THR A 416 2.74 -18.48 -35.34
C THR A 416 2.10 -19.86 -35.14
N TYR A 417 0.83 -19.90 -34.77
CA TYR A 417 0.13 -21.14 -34.38
C TYR A 417 -1.01 -21.53 -35.34
N GLY A 418 -1.53 -20.56 -36.10
CA GLY A 418 -2.60 -20.78 -37.08
C GLY A 418 -4.01 -20.59 -36.50
N PRO A 419 -5.05 -20.59 -37.36
CA PRO A 419 -6.42 -20.23 -36.99
C PRO A 419 -7.14 -21.29 -36.14
N ASP A 420 -6.64 -22.53 -36.14
CA ASP A 420 -7.23 -23.66 -35.43
C ASP A 420 -6.65 -23.85 -34.01
N HIS A 421 -5.59 -23.10 -33.66
CA HIS A 421 -4.96 -23.20 -32.35
C HIS A 421 -5.76 -22.41 -31.31
N ALA A 422 -6.29 -23.12 -30.32
CA ALA A 422 -6.97 -22.53 -29.17
C ALA A 422 -5.96 -22.25 -28.05
N TYR A 423 -6.28 -21.30 -27.17
CA TYR A 423 -5.41 -20.98 -26.04
C TYR A 423 -5.05 -22.19 -25.18
N ASP A 424 -6.03 -23.06 -24.91
CA ASP A 424 -5.83 -24.25 -24.09
C ASP A 424 -4.87 -25.28 -24.70
N ASP A 425 -4.57 -25.20 -26.01
CA ASP A 425 -3.55 -26.04 -26.62
C ASP A 425 -2.15 -25.75 -26.04
N PHE A 426 -1.90 -24.54 -25.52
CA PHE A 426 -0.65 -24.18 -24.85
C PHE A 426 -0.41 -24.94 -23.53
N ILE A 427 -1.44 -25.49 -22.90
CA ILE A 427 -1.31 -26.22 -21.63
C ILE A 427 -0.32 -27.38 -21.76
N GLN A 428 -0.29 -28.05 -22.92
CA GLN A 428 0.64 -29.16 -23.19
C GLN A 428 2.11 -28.72 -23.28
N ASN A 429 2.35 -27.43 -23.49
CA ASN A 429 3.68 -26.85 -23.64
C ASN A 429 4.17 -26.12 -22.37
N PHE A 430 3.37 -26.10 -21.30
CA PHE A 430 3.78 -25.60 -19.99
C PHE A 430 4.63 -26.66 -19.25
N THR A 431 5.87 -26.88 -19.73
CA THR A 431 6.66 -28.06 -19.39
C THR A 431 7.24 -28.06 -17.98
N THR A 432 7.58 -26.90 -17.42
CA THR A 432 8.24 -26.77 -16.10
C THR A 432 9.53 -27.61 -15.95
N GLU A 433 10.19 -27.93 -17.06
CA GLU A 433 11.32 -28.88 -17.10
C GLU A 433 12.52 -28.46 -16.22
N TYR A 434 12.76 -27.15 -16.13
CA TYR A 434 13.85 -26.53 -15.38
C TYR A 434 13.35 -25.74 -14.17
N TYR A 435 12.12 -25.97 -13.74
CA TYR A 435 11.60 -25.35 -12.53
C TYR A 435 12.32 -25.93 -11.30
N ASP A 436 13.15 -25.10 -10.67
CA ASP A 436 13.81 -25.39 -9.40
C ASP A 436 13.33 -24.39 -8.33
N PRO A 437 12.42 -24.79 -7.42
CA PRO A 437 11.91 -23.90 -6.39
C PRO A 437 13.01 -23.46 -5.41
N LYS A 438 14.10 -24.22 -5.28
CA LYS A 438 15.25 -23.81 -4.45
C LYS A 438 15.99 -22.65 -5.10
N GLU A 439 16.26 -22.70 -6.41
CA GLU A 439 16.90 -21.58 -7.13
C GLU A 439 16.08 -20.30 -6.99
N TRP A 440 14.76 -20.42 -7.03
CA TRP A 440 13.85 -19.28 -6.89
C TRP A 440 13.92 -18.66 -5.50
N VAL A 441 13.75 -19.44 -4.42
CA VAL A 441 13.79 -18.87 -3.06
C VAL A 441 15.19 -18.35 -2.69
N ASP A 442 16.26 -18.97 -3.19
CA ASP A 442 17.62 -18.44 -3.03
C ASP A 442 17.79 -17.10 -3.77
N LEU A 443 17.19 -16.94 -4.96
CA LEU A 443 17.19 -15.65 -5.66
C LEU A 443 16.42 -14.58 -4.87
N PHE A 444 15.28 -14.93 -4.29
CA PHE A 444 14.45 -13.99 -3.52
C PHE A 444 15.18 -13.53 -2.25
N ASP A 445 15.81 -14.47 -1.54
CA ASP A 445 16.71 -14.13 -0.43
C ASP A 445 17.85 -13.26 -0.93
N ASP A 446 18.57 -13.63 -2.00
CA ASP A 446 19.68 -12.87 -2.56
C ASP A 446 19.29 -11.42 -2.89
N ALA A 447 18.07 -11.20 -3.40
CA ALA A 447 17.50 -9.89 -3.69
C ALA A 447 17.21 -9.06 -2.43
N GLY A 448 17.14 -9.69 -1.25
CA GLY A 448 16.80 -9.06 0.03
C GLY A 448 15.30 -8.97 0.30
N ALA A 449 14.48 -9.72 -0.45
CA ALA A 449 13.03 -9.75 -0.25
C ALA A 449 12.68 -10.37 1.11
N GLN A 450 11.56 -9.94 1.70
CA GLN A 450 11.04 -10.46 2.97
C GLN A 450 9.82 -11.38 2.77
N TYR A 451 9.25 -11.37 1.56
CA TYR A 451 8.11 -12.18 1.17
C TYR A 451 8.09 -12.37 -0.35
N PHE A 452 7.34 -13.35 -0.82
CA PHE A 452 7.05 -13.53 -2.24
C PHE A 452 5.57 -13.82 -2.46
N VAL A 453 5.03 -13.32 -3.56
CA VAL A 453 3.64 -13.51 -3.99
C VAL A 453 3.66 -14.33 -5.29
N GLN A 454 3.25 -15.59 -5.24
CA GLN A 454 3.12 -16.42 -6.44
C GLN A 454 1.71 -16.26 -7.01
N VAL A 455 1.58 -15.95 -8.31
CA VAL A 455 0.31 -16.11 -9.02
C VAL A 455 -0.13 -17.56 -8.95
N SER A 456 -1.11 -17.84 -8.09
CA SER A 456 -1.63 -19.19 -7.85
C SER A 456 -2.67 -19.56 -8.91
N LYS A 457 -3.47 -18.58 -9.34
CA LYS A 457 -4.41 -18.66 -10.45
C LYS A 457 -4.58 -17.25 -11.04
N HIS A 458 -4.30 -17.10 -12.33
CA HIS A 458 -4.55 -15.85 -13.07
C HIS A 458 -5.93 -15.85 -13.72
N HIS A 459 -6.27 -14.81 -14.48
CA HIS A 459 -7.56 -14.64 -15.17
C HIS A 459 -7.93 -15.77 -16.14
N GLU A 460 -6.94 -16.56 -16.56
CA GLU A 460 -7.12 -17.76 -17.40
C GLU A 460 -7.70 -18.98 -16.66
N GLY A 461 -7.84 -18.91 -15.34
CA GLY A 461 -8.44 -19.95 -14.51
C GLY A 461 -7.58 -21.21 -14.32
N TYR A 462 -6.33 -21.20 -14.77
CA TYR A 462 -5.42 -22.34 -14.57
C TYR A 462 -4.68 -22.23 -13.24
N ALA A 463 -4.94 -23.17 -12.33
CA ALA A 463 -4.40 -23.14 -10.97
C ALA A 463 -3.05 -23.90 -10.84
N LEU A 464 -2.07 -23.30 -10.17
CA LEU A 464 -0.74 -23.86 -9.92
C LEU A 464 -0.66 -24.76 -8.66
N PHE A 465 -1.81 -25.12 -8.10
CA PHE A 465 -1.94 -25.91 -6.88
C PHE A 465 -2.99 -27.02 -7.02
N ASP A 466 -3.03 -27.93 -6.05
CA ASP A 466 -3.98 -29.05 -6.05
C ASP A 466 -5.37 -28.58 -5.62
N ILE A 467 -6.38 -28.94 -6.40
CA ILE A 467 -7.79 -28.67 -6.11
C ILE A 467 -8.57 -29.96 -6.38
N PRO A 468 -9.51 -30.35 -5.51
CA PRO A 468 -10.37 -31.51 -5.73
C PRO A 468 -11.02 -31.51 -7.13
N SER A 469 -10.99 -32.67 -7.79
CA SER A 469 -11.42 -32.82 -9.19
C SER A 469 -12.94 -32.64 -9.43
N ASP A 470 -13.72 -32.58 -8.37
CA ASP A 470 -15.14 -32.24 -8.34
C ASP A 470 -15.40 -30.73 -8.26
N ILE A 471 -14.37 -29.92 -7.99
CA ILE A 471 -14.40 -28.45 -8.04
C ILE A 471 -13.86 -27.96 -9.39
N THR A 472 -12.65 -28.36 -9.76
CA THR A 472 -12.06 -28.05 -11.08
C THR A 472 -11.01 -29.09 -11.45
N LYS A 473 -10.81 -29.31 -12.76
CA LYS A 473 -9.70 -30.10 -13.30
C LYS A 473 -8.71 -29.23 -14.08
N ARG A 474 -8.85 -27.90 -14.03
CA ARG A 474 -7.96 -26.95 -14.70
C ARG A 474 -6.81 -26.54 -13.76
N THR A 475 -6.00 -27.54 -13.41
CA THR A 475 -4.88 -27.35 -12.48
C THR A 475 -3.61 -28.00 -13.01
N SER A 476 -2.46 -27.51 -12.54
CA SER A 476 -1.14 -28.09 -12.77
C SER A 476 -0.96 -29.51 -12.21
N VAL A 477 -1.87 -29.96 -11.34
CA VAL A 477 -1.88 -31.33 -10.81
C VAL A 477 -2.71 -32.25 -11.71
N ALA A 478 -3.93 -31.82 -12.08
CA ALA A 478 -4.84 -32.60 -12.90
C ALA A 478 -4.44 -32.63 -14.39
N GLN A 479 -3.71 -31.62 -14.86
CA GLN A 479 -3.22 -31.47 -16.24
C GLN A 479 -1.70 -31.38 -16.25
N VAL A 480 -1.08 -31.34 -17.43
CA VAL A 480 0.36 -31.08 -17.58
C VAL A 480 0.70 -29.82 -16.79
N PRO A 481 1.70 -29.81 -15.89
CA PRO A 481 2.78 -30.81 -15.77
C PRO A 481 2.57 -31.96 -14.78
N HIS A 482 1.39 -32.11 -14.16
CA HIS A 482 1.07 -33.07 -13.10
C HIS A 482 1.90 -32.88 -11.82
N LYS A 483 2.08 -31.62 -11.40
CA LYS A 483 2.84 -31.22 -10.21
C LYS A 483 2.07 -30.13 -9.46
N ASN A 484 2.11 -30.16 -8.12
CA ASN A 484 1.66 -29.04 -7.31
C ASN A 484 2.80 -28.03 -7.20
N LEU A 485 2.88 -27.12 -8.17
CA LEU A 485 3.99 -26.18 -8.32
C LEU A 485 4.07 -25.19 -7.15
N LEU A 486 2.92 -24.73 -6.65
CA LEU A 486 2.87 -23.83 -5.50
C LEU A 486 3.38 -24.50 -4.21
N GLN A 487 2.94 -25.73 -3.93
CA GLN A 487 3.43 -26.45 -2.74
C GLN A 487 4.94 -26.70 -2.81
N MET A 488 5.46 -27.03 -4.00
CA MET A 488 6.91 -27.17 -4.19
C MET A 488 7.69 -25.88 -3.84
N LEU A 489 7.16 -24.70 -4.20
CA LEU A 489 7.75 -23.42 -3.81
C LEU A 489 7.67 -23.18 -2.30
N PHE A 490 6.52 -23.44 -1.70
CA PHE A 490 6.30 -23.25 -0.27
C PHE A 490 7.18 -24.17 0.57
N ASP A 491 7.32 -25.43 0.17
CA ASP A 491 8.20 -26.40 0.83
C ASP A 491 9.67 -25.96 0.72
N ALA A 492 10.09 -25.44 -0.44
CA ALA A 492 11.44 -24.91 -0.61
C ALA A 492 11.69 -23.68 0.25
N ALA A 493 10.72 -22.77 0.37
CA ALA A 493 10.82 -21.61 1.27
C ALA A 493 10.97 -22.09 2.73
N ASP A 494 10.10 -23.00 3.20
CA ASP A 494 10.19 -23.54 4.56
C ASP A 494 11.53 -24.25 4.83
N GLN A 495 12.08 -24.94 3.82
CA GLN A 495 13.31 -25.71 3.96
C GLN A 495 14.58 -24.85 3.90
N TYR A 496 14.66 -23.92 2.95
CA TYR A 496 15.90 -23.22 2.61
C TYR A 496 15.91 -21.76 3.06
N GLN A 497 14.76 -21.10 3.08
CA GLN A 497 14.62 -19.67 3.38
C GLN A 497 13.41 -19.39 4.28
N PRO A 498 13.32 -19.97 5.50
CA PRO A 498 12.12 -19.92 6.36
C PRO A 498 11.77 -18.53 6.89
N HIS A 499 12.60 -17.51 6.59
CA HIS A 499 12.32 -16.12 6.92
C HIS A 499 11.42 -15.45 5.86
N LEU A 500 11.32 -16.01 4.65
CA LEU A 500 10.46 -15.49 3.60
C LEU A 500 9.01 -15.81 3.92
N HIS A 501 8.19 -14.77 4.04
CA HIS A 501 6.76 -14.96 4.14
C HIS A 501 6.16 -15.41 2.81
N LYS A 502 5.21 -16.36 2.89
CA LYS A 502 4.68 -17.06 1.73
C LYS A 502 3.32 -16.48 1.36
N ALA A 503 3.20 -15.91 0.17
CA ALA A 503 1.97 -15.29 -0.29
C ALA A 503 1.51 -15.79 -1.66
N THR A 504 0.22 -15.57 -1.94
CA THR A 504 -0.39 -15.98 -3.21
C THR A 504 -1.20 -14.86 -3.79
N TYR A 505 -1.04 -14.67 -5.10
CA TYR A 505 -1.99 -13.92 -5.90
C TYR A 505 -3.14 -14.82 -6.34
N PHE A 506 -4.36 -14.28 -6.37
CA PHE A 506 -5.56 -14.99 -6.79
C PHE A 506 -6.51 -14.10 -7.61
N SER A 507 -6.75 -14.46 -8.87
CA SER A 507 -7.77 -13.81 -9.69
C SER A 507 -9.18 -14.25 -9.27
N LEU A 508 -9.99 -13.30 -8.81
CA LEU A 508 -11.41 -13.56 -8.53
C LEU A 508 -12.22 -13.85 -9.80
N PRO A 509 -12.16 -13.03 -10.87
CA PRO A 509 -12.84 -13.35 -12.12
C PRO A 509 -12.04 -14.31 -12.99
N GLU A 510 -12.74 -14.97 -13.91
CA GLU A 510 -12.14 -15.72 -15.02
C GLU A 510 -12.78 -15.28 -16.33
N TRP A 511 -11.96 -14.97 -17.35
CA TRP A 511 -12.47 -14.38 -18.59
C TRP A 511 -13.54 -15.24 -19.26
N PHE A 512 -13.33 -16.56 -19.30
CA PHE A 512 -14.10 -17.47 -20.13
C PHE A 512 -14.65 -18.70 -19.41
N HIS A 513 -14.74 -18.67 -18.07
CA HIS A 513 -15.36 -19.78 -17.34
C HIS A 513 -16.88 -19.83 -17.61
N PRO A 514 -17.45 -20.99 -18.01
CA PRO A 514 -18.87 -21.10 -18.35
C PRO A 514 -19.82 -20.55 -17.28
N ASP A 515 -19.61 -20.93 -16.02
CA ASP A 515 -20.50 -20.57 -14.90
C ASP A 515 -20.26 -19.15 -14.37
N TYR A 516 -19.19 -18.47 -14.78
CA TYR A 516 -18.95 -17.07 -14.43
C TYR A 516 -19.85 -16.09 -15.20
N LYS A 517 -20.47 -16.53 -16.30
CA LYS A 517 -21.28 -15.68 -17.18
C LYS A 517 -22.40 -14.92 -16.46
N LYS A 518 -22.97 -15.49 -15.39
CA LYS A 518 -23.98 -14.85 -14.52
C LYS A 518 -23.43 -13.60 -13.82
N TYR A 519 -22.13 -13.60 -13.53
CA TYR A 519 -21.41 -12.57 -12.78
C TYR A 519 -20.71 -11.55 -13.65
N GLY A 520 -20.66 -11.79 -14.97
CA GLY A 520 -19.82 -11.00 -15.85
C GLY A 520 -20.10 -9.50 -15.82
N PHE A 521 -19.04 -8.71 -15.83
CA PHE A 521 -19.09 -7.25 -15.70
C PHE A 521 -18.05 -6.56 -16.58
N GLY A 522 -18.19 -5.25 -16.80
CA GLY A 522 -17.11 -4.40 -17.31
C GLY A 522 -16.47 -3.65 -16.14
N ASP A 523 -15.17 -3.47 -16.17
CA ASP A 523 -14.47 -2.65 -15.17
C ASP A 523 -14.33 -1.19 -15.62
N SER A 524 -13.93 -0.35 -14.66
CA SER A 524 -13.69 1.08 -14.85
C SER A 524 -12.53 1.41 -15.80
N HIS A 525 -11.66 0.45 -16.10
CA HIS A 525 -10.51 0.60 -16.98
C HIS A 525 -10.81 0.13 -18.42
N GLY A 526 -12.06 -0.25 -18.70
CA GLY A 526 -12.54 -0.62 -20.02
C GLY A 526 -12.31 -2.08 -20.41
N ALA A 527 -11.80 -2.92 -19.50
CA ALA A 527 -11.76 -4.36 -19.72
C ALA A 527 -13.12 -4.98 -19.36
N ALA A 528 -13.41 -6.12 -19.99
CA ALA A 528 -14.63 -6.87 -19.77
C ALA A 528 -14.30 -8.25 -19.21
N TRP A 529 -15.13 -8.69 -18.28
CA TRP A 529 -15.06 -9.97 -17.60
C TRP A 529 -16.31 -10.76 -17.97
N PRO A 530 -16.46 -11.19 -19.23
CA PRO A 530 -17.75 -11.68 -19.72
C PRO A 530 -18.16 -13.03 -19.12
N GLY A 531 -17.19 -13.84 -18.68
CA GLY A 531 -17.42 -15.27 -18.46
C GLY A 531 -17.92 -15.95 -19.73
N GLY A 532 -18.40 -17.19 -19.58
CA GLY A 532 -18.88 -17.97 -20.71
C GLY A 532 -17.76 -18.41 -21.66
N LEU A 533 -18.04 -19.38 -22.53
CA LEU A 533 -17.02 -19.90 -23.43
C LEU A 533 -16.55 -18.84 -24.44
N ALA A 534 -15.22 -18.78 -24.64
CA ALA A 534 -14.59 -17.97 -25.68
C ALA A 534 -15.08 -18.38 -27.08
N LEU A 535 -15.00 -17.43 -28.01
CA LEU A 535 -15.19 -17.69 -29.44
C LEU A 535 -13.83 -17.65 -30.14
N ASN A 536 -13.61 -18.59 -31.06
CA ASN A 536 -12.46 -18.55 -31.95
C ASN A 536 -12.56 -17.27 -32.82
N PRO A 537 -11.57 -16.39 -32.81
CA PRO A 537 -11.66 -15.07 -33.44
C PRO A 537 -11.50 -15.14 -34.97
N TYR A 538 -11.19 -16.30 -35.54
CA TYR A 538 -11.05 -16.55 -36.98
C TYR A 538 -12.26 -17.28 -37.57
N THR A 539 -12.83 -18.23 -36.82
CA THR A 539 -13.91 -19.11 -37.29
C THR A 539 -15.26 -18.83 -36.63
N ASN A 540 -15.29 -18.02 -35.57
CA ASN A 540 -16.45 -17.72 -34.74
C ASN A 540 -17.08 -18.96 -34.07
N GLN A 541 -16.32 -20.07 -33.97
CA GLN A 541 -16.75 -21.28 -33.27
C GLN A 541 -16.52 -21.15 -31.77
N THR A 542 -17.40 -21.73 -30.96
CA THR A 542 -17.21 -21.81 -29.51
C THR A 542 -16.02 -22.71 -29.18
N LEU A 543 -15.09 -22.20 -28.36
CA LEU A 543 -13.91 -22.93 -27.91
C LEU A 543 -14.21 -23.72 -26.62
N PRO A 544 -13.57 -24.89 -26.42
CA PRO A 544 -13.69 -25.63 -25.16
C PRO A 544 -12.97 -24.90 -24.02
N TYR A 545 -13.40 -25.16 -22.79
CA TYR A 545 -12.70 -24.79 -21.56
C TYR A 545 -12.17 -26.08 -20.91
N THR A 546 -10.88 -26.34 -21.10
CA THR A 546 -10.22 -27.60 -20.74
C THR A 546 -10.10 -27.71 -19.23
N GLY A 547 -10.57 -28.84 -18.68
CA GLY A 547 -10.63 -29.05 -17.24
C GLY A 547 -11.90 -28.52 -16.57
N TYR A 548 -12.87 -28.03 -17.35
CA TYR A 548 -14.16 -27.57 -16.84
C TYR A 548 -14.87 -28.65 -16.01
N VAL A 549 -15.36 -28.24 -14.84
CA VAL A 549 -16.28 -28.99 -14.00
C VAL A 549 -17.47 -28.05 -13.72
N PRO A 550 -18.71 -28.44 -14.07
CA PRO A 550 -19.87 -27.59 -13.81
C PRO A 550 -20.09 -27.37 -12.32
N VAL A 551 -20.38 -26.13 -11.93
CA VAL A 551 -20.75 -25.75 -10.57
C VAL A 551 -22.11 -25.03 -10.54
N ASP A 552 -22.81 -25.07 -9.40
CA ASP A 552 -24.12 -24.42 -9.28
C ASP A 552 -23.96 -22.90 -9.12
N ASP A 553 -22.98 -22.48 -8.32
CA ASP A 553 -22.61 -21.08 -8.17
C ASP A 553 -21.08 -20.87 -8.10
N PHE A 554 -20.54 -20.17 -9.11
CA PHE A 554 -19.10 -19.94 -9.25
C PHE A 554 -18.43 -19.35 -7.99
N VAL A 555 -19.12 -18.47 -7.26
CA VAL A 555 -18.49 -17.81 -6.10
C VAL A 555 -18.41 -18.76 -4.91
N SER A 556 -19.50 -19.47 -4.57
CA SER A 556 -19.51 -20.37 -3.41
C SER A 556 -18.86 -21.73 -3.67
N ASP A 557 -18.91 -22.21 -4.91
CA ASP A 557 -18.54 -23.59 -5.24
C ASP A 557 -17.16 -23.69 -5.90
N LEU A 558 -16.58 -22.56 -6.34
CA LEU A 558 -15.23 -22.50 -6.90
C LEU A 558 -14.33 -21.49 -6.17
N ILE A 559 -14.63 -20.18 -6.23
CA ILE A 559 -13.77 -19.13 -5.64
C ILE A 559 -13.50 -19.40 -4.15
N LEU A 560 -14.55 -19.56 -3.35
CA LEU A 560 -14.41 -19.70 -1.90
C LEU A 560 -13.59 -20.96 -1.52
N PRO A 561 -13.90 -22.16 -2.05
CA PRO A 561 -13.08 -23.35 -1.80
C PRO A 561 -11.61 -23.20 -2.23
N GLU A 562 -11.33 -22.59 -3.38
CA GLU A 562 -9.95 -22.35 -3.84
C GLU A 562 -9.18 -21.46 -2.87
N MET A 563 -9.78 -20.34 -2.44
CA MET A 563 -9.17 -19.46 -1.45
C MET A 563 -8.95 -20.16 -0.10
N GLN A 564 -9.91 -20.99 0.35
CA GLN A 564 -9.78 -21.78 1.57
C GLN A 564 -8.63 -22.80 1.48
N ILE A 565 -8.44 -23.46 0.33
CA ILE A 565 -7.32 -24.38 0.10
C ILE A 565 -5.99 -23.63 0.19
N LEU A 566 -5.86 -22.47 -0.48
CA LEU A 566 -4.66 -21.64 -0.41
C LEU A 566 -4.35 -21.19 1.03
N ALA A 567 -5.37 -20.77 1.78
CA ALA A 567 -5.22 -20.45 3.20
C ALA A 567 -4.70 -21.67 4.01
N GLN A 568 -5.23 -22.87 3.77
CA GLN A 568 -4.80 -24.10 4.44
C GLN A 568 -3.38 -24.53 4.05
N MET A 569 -2.92 -24.22 2.83
CA MET A 569 -1.53 -24.43 2.38
C MET A 569 -0.54 -23.50 3.11
N GLY A 570 -1.03 -22.48 3.82
CA GLY A 570 -0.22 -21.58 4.62
C GLY A 570 0.14 -20.28 3.92
N THR A 571 -0.70 -19.82 2.98
CA THR A 571 -0.67 -18.44 2.49
C THR A 571 -0.75 -17.46 3.66
N GLU A 572 0.09 -16.42 3.64
CA GLU A 572 0.15 -15.35 4.64
C GLU A 572 -0.36 -14.01 4.08
N ILE A 573 -0.28 -13.79 2.77
CA ILE A 573 -0.99 -12.69 2.07
C ILE A 573 -1.88 -13.30 1.00
N MET A 574 -3.19 -13.11 1.12
CA MET A 574 -4.13 -13.35 0.02
C MET A 574 -4.20 -12.08 -0.84
N TRP A 575 -3.41 -12.04 -1.89
CA TRP A 575 -3.34 -10.91 -2.82
C TRP A 575 -4.36 -11.15 -3.93
N CYS A 576 -5.60 -10.68 -3.78
CA CYS A 576 -6.59 -10.90 -4.84
C CYS A 576 -6.37 -9.90 -5.98
N ASP A 577 -7.01 -10.14 -7.12
CA ASP A 577 -7.03 -9.16 -8.20
C ASP A 577 -8.40 -8.99 -8.82
N ILE A 578 -8.55 -7.83 -9.47
CA ILE A 578 -9.76 -7.28 -10.06
C ILE A 578 -10.85 -6.93 -9.04
N GLY A 579 -11.17 -7.79 -8.09
CA GLY A 579 -12.36 -7.62 -7.26
C GLY A 579 -13.58 -8.27 -7.90
N GLY A 580 -14.77 -7.68 -7.71
CA GLY A 580 -16.00 -8.23 -8.24
C GLY A 580 -16.79 -9.11 -7.24
N PRO A 581 -17.71 -9.95 -7.74
CA PRO A 581 -18.51 -10.86 -6.90
C PRO A 581 -17.65 -11.75 -6.01
N ASN A 582 -17.92 -11.76 -4.71
CA ASN A 582 -17.08 -12.41 -3.70
C ASN A 582 -17.87 -12.84 -2.46
N LEU A 583 -17.23 -13.69 -1.65
CA LEU A 583 -17.61 -14.04 -0.27
C LEU A 583 -16.45 -13.73 0.68
N THR A 584 -15.81 -12.58 0.48
CA THR A 584 -14.55 -12.25 1.15
C THR A 584 -14.73 -12.04 2.65
N ALA A 585 -15.90 -11.57 3.10
CA ALA A 585 -16.14 -11.42 4.54
C ALA A 585 -16.18 -12.78 5.25
N GLU A 586 -16.87 -13.77 4.66
CA GLU A 586 -16.95 -15.15 5.12
C GLU A 586 -15.57 -15.82 5.11
N PHE A 587 -14.86 -15.72 3.98
CA PHE A 587 -13.50 -16.24 3.85
C PHE A 587 -12.55 -15.63 4.90
N SER A 588 -12.55 -14.29 5.01
CA SER A 588 -11.58 -13.57 5.86
C SER A 588 -11.82 -13.86 7.34
N ALA A 589 -13.07 -13.99 7.78
CA ALA A 589 -13.38 -14.32 9.17
C ALA A 589 -12.76 -15.67 9.55
N GLU A 590 -12.96 -16.70 8.73
CA GLU A 590 -12.38 -18.02 8.94
C GLU A 590 -10.85 -17.98 8.85
N TYR A 591 -10.31 -17.37 7.80
CA TYR A 591 -8.87 -17.26 7.54
C TYR A 591 -8.13 -16.58 8.70
N PHE A 592 -8.58 -15.39 9.12
CA PHE A 592 -7.95 -14.64 10.20
C PHE A 592 -8.02 -15.38 11.53
N ASN A 593 -9.17 -15.94 11.88
CA ASN A 593 -9.33 -16.67 13.14
C ASN A 593 -8.49 -17.95 13.18
N ASN A 594 -8.48 -18.73 12.09
CA ASN A 594 -7.72 -19.98 12.00
C ASN A 594 -6.20 -19.74 12.03
N MET A 595 -5.72 -18.69 11.35
CA MET A 595 -4.31 -18.34 11.36
C MET A 595 -3.87 -17.73 12.70
N ALA A 596 -4.71 -16.89 13.30
CA ALA A 596 -4.48 -16.39 14.65
C ALA A 596 -4.44 -17.53 15.69
N ALA A 597 -5.25 -18.58 15.55
CA ALA A 597 -5.20 -19.76 16.42
C ALA A 597 -3.86 -20.52 16.32
N GLN A 598 -3.17 -20.41 15.17
CA GLN A 598 -1.82 -20.94 14.93
C GLN A 598 -0.70 -19.96 15.29
N GLY A 599 -1.05 -18.77 15.80
CA GLY A 599 -0.09 -17.74 16.16
C GLY A 599 0.50 -16.96 14.97
N LYS A 600 -0.11 -17.04 13.78
CA LYS A 600 0.31 -16.33 12.58
C LYS A 600 -0.57 -15.11 12.31
N GLN A 601 0.03 -13.98 11.95
CA GLN A 601 -0.68 -12.82 11.42
C GLN A 601 -0.65 -12.85 9.91
N VAL A 602 -1.83 -12.81 9.28
CA VAL A 602 -2.02 -12.87 7.83
C VAL A 602 -2.77 -11.62 7.36
N LEU A 603 -2.85 -11.37 6.05
CA LEU A 603 -3.54 -10.19 5.53
C LEU A 603 -4.13 -10.40 4.12
N ILE A 604 -5.00 -9.49 3.71
CA ILE A 604 -5.59 -9.41 2.36
C ILE A 604 -5.42 -8.00 1.76
N ASN A 605 -5.29 -7.89 0.44
CA ASN A 605 -5.22 -6.59 -0.24
C ASN A 605 -6.61 -5.97 -0.50
N ASN A 606 -6.64 -4.74 -1.03
CA ASN A 606 -7.88 -4.02 -1.37
C ASN A 606 -8.58 -4.48 -2.67
N ARG A 607 -8.12 -5.58 -3.28
CA ARG A 607 -8.69 -6.13 -4.51
C ARG A 607 -9.46 -7.42 -4.27
N CYS A 608 -9.62 -7.85 -3.03
CA CYS A 608 -10.48 -8.99 -2.68
C CYS A 608 -11.98 -8.62 -2.66
N GLY A 609 -12.40 -7.52 -3.30
CA GLY A 609 -13.79 -7.03 -3.26
C GLY A 609 -14.19 -6.34 -1.95
N LEU A 610 -13.25 -6.19 -1.01
CA LEU A 610 -13.32 -5.35 0.18
C LEU A 610 -12.05 -4.50 0.25
N PRO A 611 -12.03 -3.36 0.97
CA PRO A 611 -10.83 -2.52 1.03
C PRO A 611 -9.58 -3.19 1.63
N GLY A 612 -9.73 -4.35 2.28
CA GLY A 612 -8.62 -5.14 2.82
C GLY A 612 -7.80 -4.43 3.90
N ASP A 613 -6.52 -4.79 3.97
CA ASP A 613 -5.56 -4.31 4.98
C ASP A 613 -4.57 -3.28 4.44
N PHE A 614 -4.43 -3.19 3.12
CA PHE A 614 -3.56 -2.25 2.41
C PHE A 614 -4.05 -2.03 0.97
N ASP A 615 -3.72 -0.86 0.41
CA ASP A 615 -4.07 -0.48 -0.96
C ASP A 615 -2.98 -0.89 -1.96
N THR A 616 -3.34 -1.16 -3.22
CA THR A 616 -2.40 -1.72 -4.23
C THR A 616 -2.38 -0.92 -5.55
N PRO A 617 -1.83 0.30 -5.55
CA PRO A 617 -1.67 1.05 -6.79
C PRO A 617 -0.58 0.42 -7.67
N GLU A 618 -0.87 0.23 -8.95
CA GLU A 618 0.07 -0.36 -9.92
C GLU A 618 0.97 0.71 -10.53
N TYR A 619 2.27 0.40 -10.66
CA TYR A 619 3.33 1.26 -11.20
C TYR A 619 3.43 2.66 -10.54
N ALA A 620 2.73 2.89 -9.43
CA ALA A 620 2.56 4.22 -8.86
C ALA A 620 3.77 4.69 -8.04
N ARG A 621 4.02 6.00 -8.10
CA ARG A 621 4.89 6.76 -7.20
C ARG A 621 4.08 7.88 -6.60
N TYR A 622 4.12 8.03 -5.30
CA TYR A 622 3.35 9.07 -4.63
C TYR A 622 4.22 10.30 -4.36
N GLU A 623 3.64 11.48 -4.35
CA GLU A 623 4.31 12.71 -3.88
C GLU A 623 4.06 12.92 -2.37
N ALA A 624 2.98 12.33 -1.84
CA ALA A 624 2.56 12.44 -0.45
C ALA A 624 2.71 11.12 0.31
N VAL A 625 2.98 11.23 1.61
CA VAL A 625 2.81 10.11 2.56
C VAL A 625 1.35 9.69 2.58
N GLN A 626 1.09 8.39 2.46
CA GLN A 626 -0.22 7.82 2.75
C GLN A 626 -0.27 7.31 4.19
N MET A 627 -1.32 7.67 4.93
CA MET A 627 -1.50 7.18 6.30
C MET A 627 -1.90 5.71 6.33
N ARG A 628 -2.81 5.32 5.42
CA ARG A 628 -3.14 3.92 5.18
C ARG A 628 -1.96 3.22 4.50
N LYS A 629 -1.73 1.96 4.88
CA LYS A 629 -0.66 1.16 4.30
C LYS A 629 -0.99 0.86 2.83
N TRP A 630 0.03 0.88 1.98
CA TRP A 630 -0.10 0.59 0.56
C TRP A 630 1.11 -0.18 0.03
N GLU A 631 0.96 -0.79 -1.14
CA GLU A 631 1.99 -1.56 -1.84
C GLU A 631 1.99 -1.23 -3.33
N SER A 632 3.09 -0.64 -3.80
CA SER A 632 3.31 -0.45 -5.23
C SER A 632 3.80 -1.77 -5.82
N ASN A 633 3.26 -2.14 -6.97
CA ASN A 633 3.72 -3.30 -7.72
C ASN A 633 3.97 -2.94 -9.19
N LEU A 634 5.01 -3.57 -9.77
CA LEU A 634 5.40 -3.39 -11.18
C LEU A 634 6.31 -4.53 -11.67
N GLY A 635 6.36 -4.73 -12.99
CA GLY A 635 7.24 -5.67 -13.68
C GLY A 635 8.72 -5.26 -13.70
N MET A 636 9.62 -6.25 -13.56
CA MET A 636 11.01 -6.08 -14.01
C MET A 636 11.09 -5.85 -15.52
N ASP A 637 10.18 -6.48 -16.26
CA ASP A 637 9.83 -6.08 -17.62
C ASP A 637 8.93 -4.83 -17.53
N PRO A 638 9.34 -3.68 -18.10
CA PRO A 638 8.55 -2.45 -18.01
C PRO A 638 7.26 -2.48 -18.84
N PHE A 639 6.96 -3.56 -19.57
CA PHE A 639 5.79 -3.66 -20.44
C PHE A 639 4.79 -4.73 -20.01
N SER A 640 5.14 -5.58 -19.05
CA SER A 640 4.41 -6.81 -18.71
C SER A 640 4.79 -7.34 -17.34
N TYR A 641 3.90 -8.08 -16.69
CA TYR A 641 4.26 -8.91 -15.53
C TYR A 641 4.71 -10.31 -16.02
N GLY A 642 3.88 -10.97 -16.84
CA GLY A 642 4.22 -12.26 -17.40
C GLY A 642 5.39 -12.19 -18.39
N TYR A 643 6.09 -13.32 -18.59
CA TYR A 643 7.19 -13.45 -19.55
C TYR A 643 6.83 -12.90 -20.94
N ASN A 644 7.59 -11.93 -21.45
CA ASN A 644 7.42 -11.37 -22.77
C ASN A 644 8.71 -11.49 -23.61
N ARG A 645 8.70 -12.37 -24.61
CA ARG A 645 9.84 -12.58 -25.52
C ARG A 645 10.14 -11.39 -26.44
N ALA A 646 9.21 -10.45 -26.56
CA ALA A 646 9.40 -9.25 -27.36
C ALA A 646 10.24 -8.19 -26.62
N THR A 647 10.34 -8.29 -25.28
CA THR A 647 11.07 -7.31 -24.48
C THR A 647 12.58 -7.43 -24.70
N PRO A 648 13.25 -6.36 -25.16
CA PRO A 648 14.71 -6.39 -25.28
C PRO A 648 15.34 -6.42 -23.89
N VAL A 649 16.37 -7.25 -23.70
CA VAL A 649 17.11 -7.40 -22.43
C VAL A 649 17.54 -6.05 -21.83
N SER A 650 17.89 -5.06 -22.66
CA SER A 650 18.32 -3.74 -22.21
C SER A 650 17.20 -2.85 -21.65
N ALA A 651 15.93 -3.25 -21.77
CA ALA A 651 14.79 -2.51 -21.24
C ALA A 651 14.38 -2.94 -19.82
N TYR A 652 14.83 -4.12 -19.36
CA TYR A 652 14.56 -4.58 -18.00
C TYR A 652 15.10 -3.59 -16.98
N ILE A 653 14.35 -3.38 -15.89
CA ILE A 653 14.73 -2.42 -14.85
C ILE A 653 16.11 -2.74 -14.29
N THR A 654 16.88 -1.70 -14.07
CA THR A 654 18.27 -1.77 -13.61
C THR A 654 18.36 -1.91 -12.08
N PRO A 655 19.51 -2.35 -11.53
CA PRO A 655 19.70 -2.39 -10.08
C PRO A 655 19.48 -1.04 -9.40
N ALA A 656 19.89 0.05 -10.06
CA ALA A 656 19.72 1.42 -9.58
C ALA A 656 18.23 1.77 -9.45
N GLU A 657 17.42 1.43 -10.45
CA GLU A 657 15.97 1.67 -10.42
C GLU A 657 15.28 0.84 -9.34
N ILE A 658 15.69 -0.42 -9.11
CA ILE A 658 15.15 -1.25 -8.01
C ILE A 658 15.41 -0.56 -6.65
N VAL A 659 16.66 -0.13 -6.42
CA VAL A 659 17.08 0.50 -5.17
C VAL A 659 16.35 1.82 -4.94
N THR A 660 16.37 2.73 -5.92
CA THR A 660 15.73 4.04 -5.76
C THR A 660 14.21 3.93 -5.66
N SER A 661 13.62 2.93 -6.32
CA SER A 661 12.20 2.60 -6.19
C SER A 661 11.82 2.19 -4.77
N LEU A 662 12.61 1.29 -4.18
CA LEU A 662 12.39 0.81 -2.82
C LEU A 662 12.47 1.95 -1.80
N ILE A 663 13.48 2.82 -1.94
CA ILE A 663 13.68 3.98 -1.06
C ILE A 663 12.51 4.95 -1.16
N ASP A 664 12.10 5.32 -2.39
CA ASP A 664 11.02 6.27 -2.62
C ASP A 664 9.70 5.77 -2.02
N ILE A 665 9.31 4.52 -2.33
CA ILE A 665 8.09 3.89 -1.82
C ILE A 665 8.12 3.80 -0.27
N THR A 666 9.23 3.32 0.30
CA THR A 666 9.36 3.11 1.74
C THR A 666 9.23 4.42 2.52
N SER A 667 9.81 5.51 2.01
CA SER A 667 9.73 6.85 2.63
C SER A 667 8.30 7.40 2.71
N LYS A 668 7.39 6.89 1.86
CA LYS A 668 5.98 7.33 1.74
C LYS A 668 4.99 6.32 2.32
N ASN A 669 5.48 5.49 3.24
CA ASN A 669 4.73 4.43 3.94
C ASN A 669 4.37 3.19 3.08
N GLY A 670 4.89 3.08 1.85
CA GLY A 670 4.57 1.94 0.99
C GLY A 670 5.43 0.70 1.25
N ASN A 671 5.02 -0.43 0.66
CA ASN A 671 5.87 -1.58 0.34
C ASN A 671 6.07 -1.67 -1.18
N PHE A 672 7.17 -2.27 -1.62
CA PHE A 672 7.51 -2.48 -3.01
C PHE A 672 7.46 -3.97 -3.35
N LEU A 673 6.54 -4.36 -4.22
CA LEU A 673 6.38 -5.73 -4.71
C LEU A 673 6.84 -5.79 -6.17
N LEU A 674 8.04 -6.31 -6.40
CA LEU A 674 8.66 -6.31 -7.73
C LEU A 674 8.45 -7.65 -8.44
N ASP A 675 7.87 -7.62 -9.63
CA ASP A 675 7.52 -8.82 -10.37
C ASP A 675 8.62 -9.35 -11.29
N ILE A 676 8.73 -10.68 -11.34
CA ILE A 676 9.48 -11.42 -12.37
C ILE A 676 8.52 -12.24 -13.24
N GLY A 677 8.88 -12.41 -14.52
CA GLY A 677 8.13 -13.22 -15.48
C GLY A 677 8.92 -14.46 -15.95
N PRO A 678 8.86 -15.60 -15.24
CA PRO A 678 9.56 -16.81 -15.64
C PRO A 678 9.03 -17.41 -16.95
N GLN A 679 9.91 -18.07 -17.69
CA GLN A 679 9.55 -18.79 -18.92
C GLN A 679 8.73 -20.06 -18.61
N ALA A 680 7.94 -20.57 -19.56
CA ALA A 680 7.10 -21.77 -19.39
C ALA A 680 7.85 -23.02 -18.91
N ASN A 681 9.16 -23.11 -19.16
CA ASN A 681 10.00 -24.20 -18.71
C ASN A 681 10.47 -24.05 -17.24
N GLY A 682 10.15 -22.95 -16.55
CA GLY A 682 10.50 -22.67 -15.16
C GLY A 682 11.77 -21.84 -14.95
N THR A 683 12.47 -21.45 -16.01
CA THR A 683 13.67 -20.60 -15.90
C THR A 683 13.30 -19.11 -15.78
N ILE A 684 13.94 -18.42 -14.83
CA ILE A 684 13.91 -16.96 -14.71
C ILE A 684 14.96 -16.36 -15.65
N ILE A 685 14.65 -15.23 -16.30
CA ILE A 685 15.55 -14.62 -17.28
C ILE A 685 16.84 -14.17 -16.59
N ASP A 686 17.98 -14.39 -17.24
CA ASP A 686 19.29 -14.11 -16.64
C ASP A 686 19.49 -12.64 -16.24
N ILE A 687 18.92 -11.69 -16.99
CA ILE A 687 19.03 -10.26 -16.65
C ILE A 687 18.24 -9.91 -15.37
N GLU A 688 17.07 -10.52 -15.17
CA GLU A 688 16.29 -10.36 -13.94
C GLU A 688 17.09 -10.88 -12.75
N LYS A 689 17.64 -12.10 -12.86
CA LYS A 689 18.50 -12.71 -11.83
C LYS A 689 19.72 -11.85 -11.50
N GLN A 690 20.39 -11.31 -12.52
CA GLN A 690 21.58 -10.46 -12.35
C GLN A 690 21.23 -9.16 -11.64
N ASN A 691 20.16 -8.48 -12.09
CA ASN A 691 19.78 -7.18 -11.57
C ASN A 691 19.25 -7.28 -10.14
N LEU A 692 18.44 -8.31 -9.83
CA LEU A 692 17.97 -8.60 -8.47
C LEU A 692 19.13 -8.86 -7.51
N ARG A 693 20.11 -9.70 -7.89
CA ARG A 693 21.29 -9.96 -7.05
C ARG A 693 22.16 -8.73 -6.86
N ALA A 694 22.29 -7.89 -7.89
CA ALA A 694 23.07 -6.65 -7.79
C ALA A 694 22.39 -5.64 -6.85
N ALA A 695 21.08 -5.43 -6.99
CA ALA A 695 20.31 -4.60 -6.06
C ALA A 695 20.32 -5.18 -4.64
N GLY A 696 20.18 -6.50 -4.50
CA GLY A 696 20.17 -7.20 -3.22
C GLY A 696 21.45 -7.03 -2.40
N LYS A 697 22.62 -6.93 -3.04
CA LYS A 697 23.87 -6.56 -2.35
C LYS A 697 23.75 -5.19 -1.66
N TRP A 698 23.19 -4.20 -2.37
CA TRP A 698 22.94 -2.89 -1.79
C TRP A 698 21.89 -2.97 -0.68
N ILE A 699 20.72 -3.57 -0.96
CA ILE A 699 19.59 -3.68 -0.02
C ILE A 699 20.01 -4.33 1.29
N LYS A 700 20.71 -5.47 1.24
CA LYS A 700 21.17 -6.18 2.44
C LYS A 700 22.16 -5.35 3.26
N SER A 701 23.07 -4.62 2.62
CA SER A 701 24.05 -3.77 3.32
C SER A 701 23.45 -2.49 3.92
N HIS A 702 22.29 -2.05 3.42
CA HIS A 702 21.57 -0.85 3.85
C HIS A 702 20.30 -1.13 4.67
N GLY A 703 20.07 -2.39 5.03
CA GLY A 703 18.79 -2.87 5.54
C GLY A 703 18.25 -2.11 6.75
N GLU A 704 19.11 -1.57 7.62
CA GLU A 704 18.67 -0.81 8.81
C GLU A 704 17.95 0.51 8.47
N ALA A 705 18.16 1.05 7.27
CA ALA A 705 17.52 2.26 6.78
C ALA A 705 16.27 1.98 5.93
N ILE A 706 15.94 0.71 5.68
CA ILE A 706 14.78 0.28 4.90
C ILE A 706 13.81 -0.51 5.79
N PHE A 707 14.25 -1.67 6.30
CA PHE A 707 13.41 -2.59 7.03
C PHE A 707 13.11 -2.11 8.45
N ASN A 708 11.91 -2.40 8.95
CA ASN A 708 11.39 -1.95 10.25
C ASN A 708 11.45 -0.43 10.49
N THR A 709 11.59 0.36 9.43
CA THR A 709 11.49 1.81 9.48
C THR A 709 10.04 2.27 9.31
N THR A 710 9.80 3.53 9.61
CA THR A 710 8.58 4.25 9.26
C THR A 710 8.93 5.55 8.54
N TYR A 711 7.92 6.13 7.87
CA TYR A 711 8.02 7.44 7.24
C TYR A 711 8.26 8.55 8.27
N TRP A 712 8.78 9.68 7.82
CA TRP A 712 8.85 10.89 8.65
C TRP A 712 7.60 11.74 8.46
N PHE A 713 7.02 12.19 9.57
CA PHE A 713 5.75 12.93 9.54
C PHE A 713 5.87 14.31 8.87
N ILE A 714 7.01 14.98 9.03
CA ILE A 714 7.21 16.35 8.54
C ILE A 714 7.22 16.37 7.01
N THR A 715 8.03 15.51 6.39
CA THR A 715 8.07 15.34 4.94
C THR A 715 8.69 13.98 4.60
N PRO A 716 8.25 13.28 3.54
CA PRO A 716 8.93 12.07 3.07
C PRO A 716 10.22 12.37 2.30
N GLU A 717 10.38 13.60 1.78
CA GLU A 717 11.42 13.96 0.83
C GLU A 717 11.89 15.42 0.90
N GLU A 718 13.04 15.69 0.28
CA GLU A 718 13.54 17.04 0.01
C GLU A 718 14.06 17.11 -1.43
N GLY A 719 13.28 17.79 -2.29
CA GLY A 719 13.46 17.79 -3.73
C GLY A 719 13.45 16.39 -4.35
N ASP A 720 13.95 16.29 -5.58
CA ASP A 720 13.89 15.06 -6.37
C ASP A 720 14.93 14.01 -5.95
N THR A 721 15.75 14.29 -4.92
CA THR A 721 16.98 13.52 -4.65
C THR A 721 17.07 12.94 -3.26
N ILE A 722 16.35 13.47 -2.26
CA ILE A 722 16.47 13.04 -0.86
C ILE A 722 15.18 12.38 -0.40
N ARG A 723 15.31 11.29 0.34
CA ARG A 723 14.23 10.58 1.04
C ARG A 723 14.59 10.36 2.50
N PHE A 724 13.58 10.24 3.34
CA PHE A 724 13.75 10.03 4.77
C PHE A 724 13.03 8.77 5.27
N THR A 725 13.70 8.05 6.16
CA THR A 725 13.10 6.97 6.95
C THR A 725 13.59 7.09 8.39
N GLN A 726 12.88 6.47 9.33
CA GLN A 726 13.25 6.53 10.73
C GLN A 726 12.85 5.28 11.51
N THR A 727 13.54 5.08 12.62
CA THR A 727 13.20 4.11 13.67
C THR A 727 13.10 4.87 14.99
N PRO A 728 12.67 4.23 16.10
CA PRO A 728 12.73 4.85 17.42
C PRO A 728 14.13 5.28 17.87
N ASP A 729 15.19 4.78 17.23
CA ASP A 729 16.58 4.94 17.66
C ASP A 729 17.47 5.69 16.66
N ALA A 730 16.99 5.95 15.44
CA ALA A 730 17.77 6.60 14.40
C ALA A 730 16.90 7.25 13.32
N PHE A 731 17.44 8.30 12.72
CA PHE A 731 16.94 8.95 11.52
C PHE A 731 17.89 8.72 10.35
N TYR A 732 17.34 8.42 9.17
CA TYR A 732 18.11 8.12 7.97
C TYR A 732 17.80 9.13 6.86
N ILE A 733 18.86 9.62 6.23
CA ILE A 733 18.84 10.49 5.06
C ILE A 733 19.36 9.65 3.89
N LEU A 734 18.53 9.42 2.87
CA LEU A 734 18.86 8.59 1.72
C LEU A 734 18.91 9.45 0.47
N THR A 735 20.00 9.37 -0.30
CA THR A 735 20.13 10.09 -1.57
C THR A 735 19.86 9.14 -2.74
N LEU A 736 18.99 9.51 -3.67
CA LEU A 736 18.63 8.70 -4.84
C LEU A 736 19.69 8.73 -5.95
N TYR A 737 20.68 9.62 -5.82
CA TYR A 737 21.77 9.85 -6.76
C TYR A 737 23.07 10.12 -6.01
N PRO A 738 24.24 10.04 -6.68
CA PRO A 738 25.52 10.43 -6.09
C PRO A 738 25.44 11.83 -5.49
N PRO A 739 25.70 11.99 -4.17
CA PRO A 739 25.65 13.30 -3.55
C PRO A 739 26.86 14.14 -3.99
N ASN A 740 26.68 15.46 -3.95
CA ASN A 740 27.79 16.40 -4.08
C ASN A 740 28.69 16.35 -2.82
N SER A 741 29.85 17.00 -2.88
CA SER A 741 30.76 17.11 -1.73
C SER A 741 30.18 17.88 -0.55
N THR A 742 29.09 18.63 -0.78
CA THR A 742 28.28 19.25 0.26
C THR A 742 26.81 18.91 0.01
N LEU A 743 26.13 18.41 1.04
CA LEU A 743 24.69 18.23 1.06
C LEU A 743 24.11 19.13 2.15
N VAL A 744 23.19 20.03 1.78
CA VAL A 744 22.46 20.90 2.71
C VAL A 744 21.02 20.45 2.73
N LEU A 745 20.48 20.23 3.93
CA LEU A 745 19.09 19.87 4.17
C LEU A 745 18.40 21.04 4.86
N ASP A 746 17.41 21.63 4.18
CA ASP A 746 16.60 22.72 4.72
C ASP A 746 15.44 22.20 5.58
N SER A 747 15.04 20.95 5.38
CA SER A 747 14.07 20.29 6.25
C SER A 747 14.58 20.20 7.69
N PRO A 748 13.71 20.36 8.70
CA PRO A 748 14.12 20.40 10.11
C PRO A 748 14.38 18.99 10.65
N VAL A 749 15.37 18.30 10.09
CA VAL A 749 15.78 16.94 10.48
C VAL A 749 16.09 16.87 11.99
N PRO A 750 15.86 15.73 12.67
CA PRO A 750 16.00 15.60 14.13
C PRO A 750 17.47 15.55 14.63
N TYR A 751 18.31 16.43 14.09
CA TYR A 751 19.72 16.63 14.45
C TYR A 751 19.87 17.66 15.57
N VAL A 752 20.72 17.38 16.55
CA VAL A 752 21.20 18.37 17.52
C VAL A 752 22.71 18.51 17.50
N SER A 753 23.21 19.67 17.93
CA SER A 753 24.65 19.93 17.99
C SER A 753 25.36 18.88 18.85
N GLY A 754 26.35 18.20 18.27
CA GLY A 754 27.10 17.11 18.90
C GLY A 754 26.71 15.71 18.42
N ASP A 755 25.59 15.56 17.71
CA ASP A 755 25.27 14.30 17.03
C ASP A 755 26.35 13.96 15.99
N GLN A 756 26.67 12.67 15.85
CA GLN A 756 27.52 12.18 14.77
C GLN A 756 26.66 11.62 13.65
N VAL A 757 26.90 12.10 12.43
CA VAL A 757 26.32 11.53 11.22
C VAL A 757 27.27 10.44 10.70
N THR A 758 26.75 9.25 10.46
CA THR A 758 27.55 8.11 9.98
C THR A 758 27.01 7.55 8.67
N VAL A 759 27.88 6.98 7.85
CA VAL A 759 27.47 6.29 6.61
C VAL A 759 26.90 4.91 6.96
N VAL A 760 25.80 4.53 6.31
CA VAL A 760 25.21 3.18 6.37
C VAL A 760 25.53 2.46 5.08
N GLY A 761 25.84 1.17 5.15
CA GLY A 761 26.17 0.36 3.96
C GLY A 761 27.47 0.75 3.24
N GLY A 762 27.71 0.07 2.12
CA GLY A 762 28.89 0.27 1.28
C GLY A 762 30.24 0.01 1.95
N ASN A 763 31.31 0.41 1.28
CA ASN A 763 32.69 0.26 1.76
C ASN A 763 33.06 1.24 2.88
N MET A 764 32.23 2.27 3.09
CA MET A 764 32.47 3.34 4.06
C MET A 764 31.53 3.28 5.26
N SER A 765 30.80 2.17 5.43
CA SER A 765 29.88 1.95 6.55
C SER A 765 30.52 2.28 7.91
N GLY A 766 29.79 3.03 8.74
CA GLY A 766 30.23 3.47 10.07
C GLY A 766 31.20 4.66 10.06
N SER A 767 31.67 5.12 8.89
CA SER A 767 32.50 6.32 8.83
C SER A 767 31.70 7.56 9.20
N VAL A 768 32.33 8.47 9.95
CA VAL A 768 31.71 9.72 10.38
C VAL A 768 31.80 10.74 9.25
N VAL A 769 30.67 11.34 8.93
CA VAL A 769 30.54 12.45 7.98
C VAL A 769 30.55 13.76 8.76
N PRO A 770 31.47 14.70 8.49
CA PRO A 770 31.46 16.01 9.13
C PRO A 770 30.12 16.71 8.90
N SER A 771 29.46 17.09 10.00
CA SER A 771 28.13 17.69 10.00
C SER A 771 28.08 18.95 10.86
N ARG A 772 27.28 19.94 10.46
CA ARG A 772 27.00 21.13 11.28
C ARG A 772 25.65 21.75 10.96
N LEU A 773 25.08 22.44 11.94
CA LEU A 773 23.94 23.34 11.70
C LEU A 773 24.44 24.67 11.16
N LEU A 774 23.78 25.16 10.12
CA LEU A 774 23.94 26.50 9.59
C LEU A 774 23.13 27.50 10.43
N SER A 775 23.37 28.80 10.25
CA SER A 775 22.72 29.86 11.04
C SER A 775 21.20 29.93 10.86
N ASN A 776 20.69 29.42 9.74
CA ASN A 776 19.26 29.31 9.43
C ASN A 776 18.62 28.01 9.95
N GLY A 777 19.40 27.11 10.58
CA GLY A 777 18.92 25.83 11.09
C GLY A 777 19.06 24.65 10.13
N SER A 778 19.46 24.86 8.87
CA SER A 778 19.71 23.78 7.91
C SER A 778 20.88 22.89 8.36
N LEU A 779 20.81 21.59 8.07
CA LEU A 779 21.91 20.65 8.32
C LEU A 779 22.82 20.57 7.10
N GLU A 780 24.10 20.87 7.28
CA GLU A 780 25.12 20.66 6.24
C GLU A 780 25.95 19.41 6.56
N LEU A 781 26.10 18.53 5.56
CA LEU A 781 27.01 17.40 5.54
C LEU A 781 28.14 17.65 4.54
N THR A 782 29.39 17.44 4.96
CA THR A 782 30.56 17.47 4.07
C THR A 782 30.93 16.05 3.67
N ILE A 783 30.67 15.70 2.42
CA ILE A 783 30.79 14.33 1.92
C ILE A 783 32.10 14.21 1.14
N SER A 784 32.99 13.33 1.60
CA SER A 784 34.29 13.12 0.95
C SER A 784 34.16 12.29 -0.33
N ASP A 785 35.09 12.45 -1.27
CA ASP A 785 35.18 11.60 -2.48
C ASP A 785 35.25 10.10 -2.14
N ALA A 786 35.85 9.74 -0.99
CA ALA A 786 35.90 8.35 -0.53
C ALA A 786 34.53 7.81 -0.13
N VAL A 787 33.66 8.65 0.47
CA VAL A 787 32.26 8.30 0.78
C VAL A 787 31.45 8.19 -0.50
N ILE A 788 31.60 9.14 -1.43
CA ILE A 788 30.91 9.11 -2.72
C ILE A 788 31.29 7.84 -3.51
N ALA A 789 32.59 7.53 -3.62
CA ALA A 789 33.07 6.33 -4.31
C ALA A 789 32.88 5.03 -3.49
N GLY A 790 32.43 5.15 -2.24
CA GLY A 790 32.29 4.04 -1.30
C GLY A 790 31.01 3.23 -1.50
N ASP A 791 30.08 3.74 -2.31
CA ASP A 791 28.77 3.13 -2.55
C ASP A 791 28.32 3.23 -4.01
N GLU A 792 27.24 2.53 -4.31
CA GLU A 792 26.60 2.51 -5.63
C GLU A 792 25.08 2.71 -5.46
N TYR A 793 24.44 3.27 -6.49
CA TYR A 793 22.99 3.51 -6.58
C TYR A 793 22.44 4.58 -5.61
N SER A 794 22.72 4.48 -4.31
CA SER A 794 22.22 5.38 -3.27
C SER A 794 23.17 5.45 -2.06
N TRP A 795 23.21 6.60 -1.39
CA TRP A 795 24.03 6.84 -0.20
C TRP A 795 23.13 7.13 1.00
N VAL A 796 23.44 6.52 2.14
CA VAL A 796 22.63 6.63 3.34
C VAL A 796 23.44 7.20 4.51
N PHE A 797 22.88 8.22 5.15
CA PHE A 797 23.46 8.88 6.32
C PHE A 797 22.55 8.72 7.53
N LYS A 798 23.12 8.31 8.65
CA LYS A 798 22.41 8.01 9.90
C LYS A 798 22.73 9.02 10.97
N ILE A 799 21.68 9.58 11.57
CA ILE A 799 21.72 10.28 12.85
C ILE A 799 21.23 9.30 13.91
N SER A 800 22.12 8.84 14.79
CA SER A 800 21.71 7.99 15.92
C SER A 800 21.16 8.85 17.05
N PHE A 801 20.07 8.40 17.66
CA PHE A 801 19.45 9.13 18.76
C PHE A 801 20.10 8.86 20.12
N GLY A 802 20.99 7.86 20.25
CA GLY A 802 21.73 7.56 21.49
C GLY A 802 20.89 6.91 22.60
N GLY A 803 19.74 6.32 22.27
CA GLY A 803 18.76 5.73 23.20
C GLY A 803 19.22 4.46 23.95
N VAL A 804 18.43 4.02 24.94
CA VAL A 804 18.66 2.78 25.70
C VAL A 804 18.78 1.62 24.71
N ALA A 805 19.93 0.93 24.71
CA ALA A 805 20.11 -0.27 23.91
C ALA A 805 18.92 -1.21 24.17
N ALA A 806 18.08 -1.43 23.15
CA ALA A 806 16.94 -2.31 23.25
C ALA A 806 17.43 -3.68 23.71
N THR A 807 17.24 -3.98 24.99
CA THR A 807 17.56 -5.27 25.56
C THR A 807 16.52 -6.25 25.01
N ASN A 808 16.98 -7.20 24.21
CA ASN A 808 16.23 -8.35 23.68
C ASN A 808 15.08 -8.04 22.71
N ALA A 809 15.32 -7.26 21.66
CA ALA A 809 14.72 -7.56 20.37
C ALA A 809 15.76 -8.30 19.51
N THR A 810 15.94 -9.59 19.77
CA THR A 810 16.56 -10.47 18.77
C THR A 810 15.64 -10.47 17.56
N TYR A 811 16.00 -9.68 16.55
CA TYR A 811 15.54 -9.95 15.20
C TYR A 811 16.16 -11.30 14.80
N THR A 812 15.33 -12.33 14.68
CA THR A 812 15.74 -13.65 14.17
C THR A 812 15.74 -13.70 12.63
N GLY A 813 15.73 -12.54 11.96
CA GLY A 813 16.21 -12.42 10.58
C GLY A 813 17.73 -12.32 10.62
N SER A 814 18.42 -13.41 10.24
CA SER A 814 19.88 -13.48 10.27
C SER A 814 20.51 -12.38 9.41
N ALA A 815 21.26 -11.48 10.05
CA ALA A 815 22.26 -10.68 9.35
C ALA A 815 23.21 -11.64 8.59
N PRO A 816 23.43 -11.47 7.28
CA PRO A 816 24.38 -12.31 6.56
C PRO A 816 25.79 -12.11 7.13
N PRO A 817 26.55 -13.18 7.40
CA PRO A 817 27.88 -13.07 7.98
C PRO A 817 28.83 -12.36 7.00
N ALA A 818 29.40 -11.25 7.44
CA ALA A 818 30.47 -10.57 6.72
C ALA A 818 31.79 -11.35 6.85
N GLN A 819 32.32 -11.82 5.71
CA GLN A 819 33.75 -11.82 5.28
C GLN A 819 34.09 -13.03 4.39
N GLN A 820 34.52 -12.77 3.16
CA GLN A 820 35.84 -13.21 2.67
C GLN A 820 36.25 -12.45 1.39
N THR A 821 37.46 -11.90 1.45
CA THR A 821 38.18 -11.08 0.46
C THR A 821 38.67 -11.90 -0.75
N ILE A 822 38.51 -11.41 -1.99
CA ILE A 822 39.51 -11.60 -3.07
C ILE A 822 39.58 -10.35 -3.97
N SER A 823 40.82 -9.92 -4.17
CA SER A 823 41.39 -8.82 -4.95
C SER A 823 41.20 -8.89 -6.47
N GLY A 824 41.14 -7.74 -7.14
CA GLY A 824 41.46 -7.66 -8.57
C GLY A 824 41.01 -6.38 -9.28
N ALA A 825 41.72 -5.27 -9.03
CA ALA A 825 41.52 -3.99 -9.70
C ALA A 825 41.90 -4.02 -11.20
N GLY A 826 41.13 -3.31 -12.04
CA GLY A 826 41.48 -2.99 -13.41
C GLY A 826 40.56 -1.93 -14.01
N LYS A 827 41.04 -0.67 -14.00
CA LYS A 827 40.46 0.56 -14.60
C LYS A 827 40.08 0.32 -16.08
N TRP A 828 39.16 1.06 -16.72
CA TRP A 828 39.43 2.28 -17.51
C TRP A 828 38.09 3.00 -17.86
N SER A 829 38.00 4.26 -17.41
CA SER A 829 37.37 5.48 -17.99
C SER A 829 36.58 5.34 -19.31
N SER A 830 35.29 5.68 -19.39
CA SER A 830 34.61 6.99 -19.28
C SER A 830 34.60 7.82 -20.58
N GLY A 831 33.40 8.01 -21.14
CA GLY A 831 33.07 9.16 -21.99
C GLY A 831 32.38 8.83 -23.31
N TRP A 832 31.32 9.50 -23.76
CA TRP A 832 30.65 10.71 -23.29
C TRP A 832 29.26 10.80 -23.94
N THR A 833 28.41 11.55 -23.25
CA THR A 833 27.15 12.15 -23.66
C THR A 833 27.19 12.80 -25.04
N ARG A 834 26.05 12.67 -25.73
CA ARG A 834 25.71 13.34 -26.98
C ARG A 834 25.86 14.87 -26.87
N LEU A 835 26.51 15.47 -27.87
CA LEU A 835 26.25 16.82 -28.36
C LEU A 835 26.81 16.96 -29.78
N MET A 836 25.92 17.12 -30.77
CA MET A 836 26.31 17.47 -32.14
C MET A 836 26.58 18.96 -32.26
N PRO A 837 27.51 19.35 -33.16
CA PRO A 837 27.19 20.40 -34.11
C PRO A 837 27.62 20.05 -35.56
N SER A 838 26.82 20.54 -36.50
CA SER A 838 26.93 20.37 -37.95
C SER A 838 28.01 21.25 -38.59
N VAL A 839 28.90 20.70 -39.44
CA VAL A 839 29.49 21.36 -40.65
C VAL A 839 29.99 20.32 -41.68
N VAL A 840 29.21 20.15 -42.75
CA VAL A 840 29.52 20.15 -44.21
C VAL A 840 30.92 19.77 -44.79
N LEU A 841 30.86 18.88 -45.80
CA LEU A 841 31.74 18.58 -46.97
C LEU A 841 33.04 17.75 -46.81
N GLY A 842 33.13 16.66 -47.61
CA GLY A 842 34.40 16.03 -48.00
C GLY A 842 34.25 14.61 -48.57
N PHE A 843 34.26 14.50 -49.89
CA PHE A 843 34.09 13.31 -50.74
C PHE A 843 35.23 12.26 -50.69
N VAL A 844 34.96 11.10 -51.32
CA VAL A 844 35.86 10.07 -51.94
C VAL A 844 36.02 8.77 -51.12
N LEU A 845 35.35 7.64 -51.41
CA LEU A 845 35.41 6.63 -52.51
C LEU A 845 36.41 5.46 -52.31
N TRP A 846 35.90 4.26 -52.64
CA TRP A 846 36.52 2.92 -52.89
C TRP A 846 36.71 1.99 -51.68
N LEU A 847 35.96 0.87 -51.51
CA LEU A 847 35.68 -0.34 -52.33
C LEU A 847 36.55 -1.54 -51.89
N ALA A 848 35.92 -2.49 -51.18
CA ALA A 848 35.75 -3.89 -51.58
C ALA A 848 34.74 -4.57 -50.63
#